data_AF-A0A1F8CK36-F1
#
_entry.id   AF-A0A1F8CK36-F1
#
_cell.length_a   1.000
_cell.length_b   1.000
_cell.length_c   1.000
_cell.angle_alpha   90.00
_cell.angle_beta   90.00
_cell.angle_gamma   90.00
#
_symmetry.space_group_name_H-M   'P 1'
#
loop_
_entity.id
_entity.type
_entity.pdbx_description
1 polymer ?
#
loop_
_entity_poly.entity_id
_entity_poly.type
_entity_poly.pdbx_seq_one_letter_code
_entity_poly.pdbx_strand_id
1 'polypeptide(L)'
;MPNTQESGSEIARKSGEFLEYLQVEKGASPLTIRNYRHYLFRFINWMEKEGIRQSLKDINNDVIRQYRVYLSNLSDGKGGNLGRRTQGYHAIALRSFFKWLIRNDYQVLAPEKIDLPKIPERQVKFLSGEQVDRLLNAPSLSTIQGKRDKAILEVLFSTGLRVSELTKLDKEKVDLDRREFGIIGKGGRARVVFLSTRAAEWVKKYLSARNDHYKPVFIRHKGKVDPRTSDEKMRLTPRSVQRMVKKYVRKIKLPVDATPHVLRHCLHPETRIFVSNPGVVSARNLYYSQENSVLGVDFPEGKIRNAKVIGKESHISSLYSVWADGYELICSPNHRLFTLSSNGITEVLVKELKVGNYVMGVKKVHSQGKNFIHPQVARLIGYVLGDGIVSKVRRGVIIHDKDKKILTFYQRIIASELNGHSRIEKNPKTNSFRLNFYSEPFVDFLQGIGINGLAKDKRVPASILNASEEEIRNFIAGFYDAEGNSREAPRLFSSSKDLLKDVQMMLLRLGIDAHLLERDRTVMLPQKRQFSHKFYTLQIIGKKDQELFIKLIPTLKGKTIKATSVWEEEKLPVQEILKKIFEELEKNGKVGFRYAMQIKENIKSSRYLGAMVPMKSTVAKFIRQIGKFDYKGKKLKILKDVYNSSNTKWLKVKKIKRLPSPRYNVFDFTVSPTQNLITDGFVSHNSFATDLLMAGADLRSVQEMLGHKNISTTQIYTHVTNKQLRDIHAAFHGKGGN
;
A
#
# COMPACT_ATOMS: atom_id res chain seq x y z
N MET A 1 46.07 0.74 -32.99
CA MET A 1 47.16 0.05 -33.71
C MET A 1 47.33 -1.33 -33.11
N PRO A 2 47.29 -2.41 -33.92
CA PRO A 2 47.11 -2.41 -35.37
C PRO A 2 45.77 -1.83 -35.85
N ASN A 3 45.65 -1.62 -37.17
CA ASN A 3 44.37 -1.50 -37.87
C ASN A 3 43.95 -2.89 -38.36
N THR A 4 42.66 -3.23 -38.27
CA THR A 4 42.04 -4.37 -38.95
C THR A 4 40.58 -4.03 -39.24
N GLN A 5 40.32 -3.26 -40.31
CA GLN A 5 38.99 -2.70 -40.59
C GLN A 5 38.26 -3.36 -41.79
N GLU A 6 38.92 -4.26 -42.52
CA GLU A 6 38.42 -4.80 -43.81
C GLU A 6 38.31 -6.34 -43.91
N SER A 7 38.62 -7.09 -42.84
CA SER A 7 38.52 -8.56 -42.80
C SER A 7 37.49 -9.11 -41.80
N GLY A 8 36.50 -8.28 -41.42
CA GLY A 8 35.40 -8.67 -40.55
C GLY A 8 34.12 -9.02 -41.31
N SER A 9 33.36 -9.99 -40.82
CA SER A 9 32.01 -10.30 -41.30
C SER A 9 31.05 -9.11 -41.15
N GLU A 10 29.93 -9.12 -41.89
CA GLU A 10 28.92 -8.06 -41.87
C GLU A 10 28.45 -7.76 -40.42
N ILE A 11 28.08 -8.80 -39.68
CA ILE A 11 27.70 -8.69 -38.27
C ILE A 11 28.84 -8.17 -37.38
N ALA A 12 30.09 -8.58 -37.64
CA ALA A 12 31.24 -8.14 -36.84
C ALA A 12 31.52 -6.65 -37.02
N ARG A 13 31.57 -6.16 -38.27
CA ARG A 13 31.70 -4.72 -38.58
C ARG A 13 30.60 -3.91 -37.92
N LYS A 14 29.34 -4.34 -38.08
CA LYS A 14 28.18 -3.67 -37.48
C LYS A 14 28.19 -3.69 -35.95
N SER A 15 28.75 -4.73 -35.33
CA SER A 15 28.93 -4.75 -33.87
C SER A 15 29.97 -3.73 -33.39
N GLY A 16 30.97 -3.39 -34.21
CA GLY A 16 31.92 -2.30 -33.96
C GLY A 16 31.23 -0.94 -33.98
N GLU A 17 30.56 -0.62 -35.09
CA GLU A 17 29.77 0.62 -35.27
C GLU A 17 28.77 0.83 -34.12
N PHE A 18 28.09 -0.24 -33.67
CA PHE A 18 27.17 -0.18 -32.53
C PHE A 18 27.86 0.11 -31.18
N LEU A 19 29.09 -0.36 -30.97
CA LEU A 19 29.85 -0.06 -29.75
C LEU A 19 30.35 1.38 -29.73
N GLU A 20 30.70 1.93 -30.90
CA GLU A 20 31.06 3.34 -31.09
C GLU A 20 29.83 4.25 -30.87
N TYR A 21 28.67 3.88 -31.43
CA TYR A 21 27.38 4.50 -31.13
C TYR A 21 27.07 4.53 -29.62
N LEU A 22 27.30 3.41 -28.92
CA LEU A 22 27.11 3.36 -27.46
C LEU A 22 28.09 4.29 -26.72
N GLN A 23 29.33 4.41 -27.21
CA GLN A 23 30.36 5.26 -26.61
C GLN A 23 30.08 6.76 -26.82
N VAL A 24 29.81 7.16 -28.07
CA VAL A 24 29.71 8.58 -28.49
C VAL A 24 28.29 9.11 -28.27
N GLU A 25 27.28 8.57 -28.97
CA GLU A 25 25.89 9.09 -28.90
C GLU A 25 25.19 8.79 -27.57
N LYS A 26 25.49 7.66 -26.93
CA LYS A 26 24.84 7.26 -25.66
C LYS A 26 25.65 7.55 -24.40
N GLY A 27 26.88 8.03 -24.53
CA GLY A 27 27.77 8.29 -23.39
C GLY A 27 27.91 7.09 -22.45
N ALA A 28 27.86 5.86 -22.99
CA ALA A 28 27.86 4.65 -22.19
C ALA A 28 29.22 4.50 -21.47
N SER A 29 29.17 4.09 -20.20
CA SER A 29 30.42 3.95 -19.43
C SER A 29 31.37 2.92 -20.06
N PRO A 30 32.71 3.06 -19.91
CA PRO A 30 33.67 2.08 -20.41
C PRO A 30 33.39 0.64 -19.97
N LEU A 31 32.84 0.44 -18.77
CA LEU A 31 32.40 -0.87 -18.29
C LEU A 31 31.16 -1.41 -19.04
N THR A 32 30.23 -0.53 -19.43
CA THR A 32 29.09 -0.89 -20.28
C THR A 32 29.57 -1.35 -21.64
N ILE A 33 30.41 -0.55 -22.30
CA ILE A 33 30.97 -0.84 -23.64
C ILE A 33 31.73 -2.17 -23.60
N ARG A 34 32.62 -2.37 -22.62
CA ARG A 34 33.38 -3.62 -22.45
C ARG A 34 32.47 -4.85 -22.26
N ASN A 35 31.39 -4.72 -21.50
CA ASN A 35 30.45 -5.83 -21.30
C ASN A 35 29.66 -6.13 -22.58
N TYR A 36 29.16 -5.11 -23.29
CA TYR A 36 28.47 -5.28 -24.57
C TYR A 36 29.38 -5.91 -25.63
N ARG A 37 30.63 -5.44 -25.75
CA ARG A 37 31.65 -6.04 -26.63
C ARG A 37 31.82 -7.53 -26.33
N HIS A 38 31.96 -7.91 -25.07
CA HIS A 38 32.10 -9.31 -24.66
C HIS A 38 30.87 -10.18 -25.00
N TYR A 39 29.65 -9.63 -24.86
CA TYR A 39 28.42 -10.37 -25.13
C TYR A 39 28.13 -10.55 -26.64
N LEU A 40 28.47 -9.55 -27.46
CA LEU A 40 28.31 -9.61 -28.92
C LEU A 40 29.41 -10.47 -29.57
N PHE A 41 30.67 -10.31 -29.14
CA PHE A 41 31.79 -11.17 -29.57
C PHE A 41 31.47 -12.66 -29.35
N ARG A 42 30.89 -13.02 -28.19
CA ARG A 42 30.47 -14.41 -27.92
C ARG A 42 29.39 -14.93 -28.89
N PHE A 43 28.53 -14.06 -29.44
CA PHE A 43 27.55 -14.46 -30.44
C PHE A 43 28.20 -14.69 -31.80
N ILE A 44 29.07 -13.77 -32.22
CA ILE A 44 29.79 -13.80 -33.50
C ILE A 44 30.69 -15.03 -33.58
N ASN A 45 31.57 -15.24 -32.59
CA ASN A 45 32.44 -16.41 -32.50
C ASN A 45 31.70 -17.73 -32.21
N TRP A 46 30.40 -17.69 -31.90
CA TRP A 46 29.56 -18.88 -31.86
C TRP A 46 29.01 -19.19 -33.25
N MET A 47 28.41 -18.21 -33.96
CA MET A 47 27.96 -18.39 -35.36
C MET A 47 29.08 -18.93 -36.25
N GLU A 48 30.28 -18.37 -36.11
CA GLU A 48 31.50 -18.80 -36.80
C GLU A 48 31.82 -20.29 -36.61
N LYS A 49 31.65 -20.82 -35.39
CA LYS A 49 31.99 -22.20 -35.04
C LYS A 49 30.93 -23.22 -35.47
N GLU A 50 29.67 -22.81 -35.53
CA GLU A 50 28.57 -23.64 -36.03
C GLU A 50 28.46 -23.58 -37.58
N GLY A 51 29.40 -22.89 -38.27
CA GLY A 51 29.37 -22.72 -39.73
C GLY A 51 28.27 -21.79 -40.24
N ILE A 52 27.61 -21.03 -39.36
CA ILE A 52 26.49 -20.15 -39.71
C ILE A 52 27.03 -18.91 -40.42
N ARG A 53 26.48 -18.62 -41.61
CA ARG A 53 26.81 -17.43 -42.38
C ARG A 53 26.59 -16.17 -41.53
N GLN A 54 27.61 -15.33 -41.47
CA GLN A 54 27.67 -14.16 -40.59
C GLN A 54 27.06 -12.88 -41.21
N SER A 55 26.01 -13.05 -42.05
CA SER A 55 25.21 -11.94 -42.58
C SER A 55 24.02 -11.63 -41.68
N LEU A 56 23.56 -10.38 -41.71
CA LEU A 56 22.39 -9.92 -40.95
C LEU A 56 21.08 -10.64 -41.34
N LYS A 57 20.94 -11.05 -42.61
CA LYS A 57 19.72 -11.73 -43.11
C LYS A 57 19.59 -13.17 -42.64
N ASP A 58 20.71 -13.86 -42.39
CA ASP A 58 20.73 -15.26 -41.98
C ASP A 58 20.33 -15.46 -40.49
N ILE A 59 20.27 -14.38 -39.70
CA ILE A 59 20.00 -14.45 -38.25
C ILE A 59 18.50 -14.60 -37.97
N ASN A 60 17.97 -15.79 -38.21
CA ASN A 60 16.57 -16.14 -38.01
C ASN A 60 16.25 -16.61 -36.57
N ASN A 61 14.99 -17.00 -36.31
CA ASN A 61 14.52 -17.51 -35.02
C ASN A 61 15.31 -18.74 -34.54
N ASP A 62 15.70 -19.65 -35.43
CA ASP A 62 16.42 -20.88 -35.09
C ASP A 62 17.88 -20.61 -34.72
N VAL A 63 18.56 -19.68 -35.39
CA VAL A 63 19.90 -19.21 -34.98
C VAL A 63 19.85 -18.65 -33.55
N ILE A 64 18.82 -17.87 -33.21
CA ILE A 64 18.61 -17.37 -31.84
C ILE A 64 18.28 -18.51 -30.85
N ARG A 65 17.50 -19.52 -31.27
CA ARG A 65 17.16 -20.70 -30.45
C ARG A 65 18.40 -21.54 -30.15
N GLN A 66 19.21 -21.83 -31.16
CA GLN A 66 20.48 -22.56 -31.04
C GLN A 66 21.46 -21.81 -30.14
N TYR A 67 21.63 -20.49 -30.32
CA TYR A 67 22.49 -19.68 -29.44
C TYR A 67 22.06 -19.73 -27.97
N ARG A 68 20.75 -19.79 -27.70
CA ARG A 68 20.23 -19.94 -26.33
C ARG A 68 20.55 -21.30 -25.73
N VAL A 69 20.56 -22.38 -26.52
CA VAL A 69 20.98 -23.73 -26.09
C VAL A 69 22.49 -23.77 -25.84
N TYR A 70 23.30 -23.18 -26.72
CA TYR A 70 24.73 -23.00 -26.48
C TYR A 70 24.98 -22.25 -25.17
N LEU A 71 24.32 -21.10 -24.95
CA LEU A 71 24.43 -20.33 -23.71
C LEU A 71 23.90 -21.07 -22.46
N SER A 72 23.04 -22.08 -22.59
CA SER A 72 22.62 -22.91 -21.45
C SER A 72 23.58 -24.05 -21.11
N ASN A 73 24.40 -24.48 -22.06
CA ASN A 73 25.33 -25.60 -21.91
C ASN A 73 26.78 -25.15 -21.66
N LEU A 74 27.08 -23.89 -21.97
CA LEU A 74 28.41 -23.30 -21.83
C LEU A 74 28.86 -23.21 -20.36
N SER A 75 30.08 -23.68 -20.05
CA SER A 75 30.67 -23.68 -18.71
C SER A 75 30.88 -22.27 -18.14
N ASP A 76 30.72 -22.12 -16.82
CA ASP A 76 31.03 -20.91 -16.04
C ASP A 76 32.49 -20.84 -15.56
N GLY A 77 33.28 -21.89 -15.83
CA GLY A 77 34.67 -22.04 -15.39
C GLY A 77 34.85 -22.51 -13.95
N LYS A 78 33.79 -23.03 -13.30
CA LYS A 78 33.80 -23.49 -11.89
C LYS A 78 33.04 -24.81 -11.67
N GLY A 79 32.87 -25.60 -12.72
CA GLY A 79 32.14 -26.87 -12.67
C GLY A 79 30.62 -26.74 -12.78
N GLY A 80 30.10 -25.61 -13.26
CA GLY A 80 28.68 -25.45 -13.58
C GLY A 80 28.44 -24.71 -14.91
N ASN A 81 27.18 -24.62 -15.32
CA ASN A 81 26.79 -23.93 -16.54
C ASN A 81 26.55 -22.44 -16.30
N LEU A 82 26.68 -21.64 -17.36
CA LEU A 82 26.47 -20.19 -17.38
C LEU A 82 25.07 -19.83 -16.85
N GLY A 83 24.98 -19.31 -15.62
CA GLY A 83 23.69 -19.10 -14.94
C GLY A 83 22.72 -18.18 -15.70
N ARG A 84 21.41 -18.45 -15.60
CA ARG A 84 20.30 -17.79 -16.35
C ARG A 84 20.37 -16.26 -16.44
N ARG A 85 20.84 -15.57 -15.38
CA ARG A 85 21.02 -14.11 -15.38
C ARG A 85 22.11 -13.65 -16.36
N THR A 86 23.20 -14.42 -16.48
CA THR A 86 24.29 -14.14 -17.40
C THR A 86 23.90 -14.48 -18.84
N GLN A 87 23.13 -15.55 -19.07
CA GLN A 87 22.47 -15.81 -20.36
C GLN A 87 21.60 -14.62 -20.77
N GLY A 88 20.79 -14.10 -19.84
CA GLY A 88 19.93 -12.93 -20.05
C GLY A 88 20.69 -11.66 -20.43
N TYR A 89 21.92 -11.45 -19.94
CA TYR A 89 22.75 -10.32 -20.38
C TYR A 89 23.21 -10.42 -21.84
N HIS A 90 23.42 -11.63 -22.36
CA HIS A 90 23.71 -11.82 -23.79
C HIS A 90 22.48 -11.50 -24.64
N ALA A 91 21.30 -11.99 -24.24
CA ALA A 91 20.04 -11.67 -24.91
C ALA A 91 19.72 -10.16 -24.89
N ILE A 92 19.97 -9.47 -23.77
CA ILE A 92 19.79 -8.00 -23.66
C ILE A 92 20.74 -7.25 -24.59
N ALA A 93 22.02 -7.64 -24.66
CA ALA A 93 22.98 -7.03 -25.58
C ALA A 93 22.58 -7.22 -27.04
N LEU A 94 22.14 -8.44 -27.40
CA LEU A 94 21.71 -8.78 -28.76
C LEU A 94 20.44 -8.03 -29.17
N ARG A 95 19.42 -7.95 -28.29
CA ARG A 95 18.23 -7.11 -28.51
C ARG A 95 18.58 -5.63 -28.70
N SER A 96 19.53 -5.12 -27.90
CA SER A 96 19.97 -3.74 -27.98
C SER A 96 20.73 -3.44 -29.29
N PHE A 97 21.46 -4.41 -29.81
CA PHE A 97 22.16 -4.34 -31.10
C PHE A 97 21.16 -4.40 -32.26
N PHE A 98 20.22 -5.35 -32.28
CA PHE A 98 19.22 -5.46 -33.33
C PHE A 98 18.27 -4.25 -33.37
N LYS A 99 17.95 -3.66 -32.20
CA LYS A 99 17.21 -2.39 -32.14
C LYS A 99 18.00 -1.20 -32.70
N TRP A 100 19.33 -1.23 -32.66
CA TRP A 100 20.15 -0.24 -33.33
C TRP A 100 20.22 -0.51 -34.84
N LEU A 101 20.35 -1.77 -35.27
CA LEU A 101 20.31 -2.15 -36.69
C LEU A 101 19.02 -1.71 -37.38
N ILE A 102 17.86 -2.00 -36.78
CA ILE A 102 16.55 -1.53 -37.31
C ILE A 102 16.44 0.00 -37.31
N ARG A 103 17.09 0.71 -36.38
CA ARG A 103 17.13 2.19 -36.37
C ARG A 103 18.01 2.79 -37.48
N ASN A 104 18.86 1.98 -38.11
CA ASN A 104 19.68 2.37 -39.25
C ASN A 104 19.28 1.54 -40.49
N ASP A 105 18.00 1.15 -40.57
CA ASP A 105 17.33 0.53 -41.72
C ASP A 105 17.88 -0.83 -42.19
N TYR A 106 18.70 -1.50 -41.37
CA TYR A 106 19.17 -2.86 -41.64
C TYR A 106 18.08 -3.91 -41.35
N GLN A 107 17.84 -4.79 -42.33
CA GLN A 107 16.92 -5.93 -42.21
C GLN A 107 17.50 -7.00 -41.26
N VAL A 108 16.90 -7.13 -40.07
CA VAL A 108 17.21 -8.18 -39.07
C VAL A 108 15.95 -8.67 -38.37
N LEU A 109 16.08 -9.77 -37.62
CA LEU A 109 15.03 -10.26 -36.73
C LEU A 109 14.58 -9.19 -35.72
N ALA A 110 13.27 -9.00 -35.60
CA ALA A 110 12.69 -8.10 -34.61
C ALA A 110 13.17 -8.45 -33.17
N PRO A 111 13.76 -7.51 -32.41
CA PRO A 111 14.29 -7.75 -31.06
C PRO A 111 13.31 -8.42 -30.10
N GLU A 112 12.01 -8.18 -30.29
CA GLU A 112 10.92 -8.70 -29.49
C GLU A 112 10.77 -10.23 -29.57
N LYS A 113 11.28 -10.87 -30.64
CA LYS A 113 11.33 -12.32 -30.80
C LYS A 113 12.46 -12.99 -29.98
N ILE A 114 13.36 -12.21 -29.38
CA ILE A 114 14.42 -12.73 -28.51
C ILE A 114 13.90 -12.76 -27.06
N ASP A 115 13.43 -13.93 -26.61
CA ASP A 115 13.00 -14.11 -25.22
C ASP A 115 14.12 -13.73 -24.24
N LEU A 116 13.73 -13.04 -23.16
CA LEU A 116 14.57 -12.94 -21.98
C LEU A 116 14.29 -14.13 -21.05
N PRO A 117 15.32 -14.84 -20.54
CA PRO A 117 15.09 -15.95 -19.62
C PRO A 117 14.39 -15.45 -18.35
N LYS A 118 13.40 -16.20 -17.86
CA LYS A 118 12.75 -15.92 -16.56
C LYS A 118 13.78 -16.05 -15.43
N ILE A 119 14.37 -14.91 -15.03
CA ILE A 119 15.27 -14.81 -13.88
C ILE A 119 14.40 -14.86 -12.62
N PRO A 120 14.56 -15.86 -11.72
CA PRO A 120 13.85 -15.84 -10.45
C PRO A 120 14.31 -14.63 -9.63
N GLU A 121 13.36 -13.89 -9.06
CA GLU A 121 13.65 -12.67 -8.33
C GLU A 121 14.57 -12.95 -7.13
N ARG A 122 15.62 -12.15 -6.97
CA ARG A 122 16.63 -12.40 -5.93
C ARG A 122 16.12 -11.90 -4.58
N GLN A 123 15.50 -12.82 -3.85
CA GLN A 123 14.69 -12.56 -2.66
C GLN A 123 15.43 -11.92 -1.47
N VAL A 124 14.76 -10.95 -0.85
CA VAL A 124 15.12 -10.21 0.40
C VAL A 124 15.01 -11.01 1.72
N LYS A 125 15.95 -10.99 2.70
CA LYS A 125 15.78 -11.53 4.09
C LYS A 125 16.51 -10.68 5.19
N PHE A 126 15.86 -9.92 6.08
CA PHE A 126 16.50 -8.69 6.63
C PHE A 126 17.35 -8.80 7.93
N LEU A 127 18.06 -7.71 8.25
CA LEU A 127 18.64 -7.38 9.56
C LEU A 127 17.64 -6.55 10.37
N SER A 128 17.40 -6.89 11.64
CA SER A 128 16.66 -6.07 12.60
C SER A 128 17.52 -4.97 13.22
N GLY A 129 16.92 -4.02 13.95
CA GLY A 129 17.66 -2.97 14.67
C GLY A 129 18.72 -3.50 15.64
N GLU A 130 18.39 -4.54 16.42
CA GLU A 130 19.36 -5.22 17.30
C GLU A 130 20.52 -5.85 16.50
N GLN A 131 20.22 -6.46 15.35
CA GLN A 131 21.24 -7.05 14.47
C GLN A 131 22.10 -5.98 13.77
N VAL A 132 21.52 -4.80 13.49
CA VAL A 132 22.25 -3.62 13.02
C VAL A 132 23.17 -3.08 14.09
N ASP A 133 22.72 -2.82 15.32
CA ASP A 133 23.62 -2.34 16.39
C ASP A 133 24.68 -3.39 16.75
N ARG A 134 24.35 -4.69 16.75
CA ARG A 134 25.35 -5.77 16.88
C ARG A 134 26.37 -5.77 15.74
N LEU A 135 25.98 -5.43 14.51
CA LEU A 135 26.89 -5.30 13.37
C LEU A 135 27.75 -4.04 13.47
N LEU A 136 27.15 -2.89 13.78
CA LEU A 136 27.83 -1.62 14.01
C LEU A 136 28.85 -1.73 15.16
N ASN A 137 28.57 -2.51 16.21
CA ASN A 137 29.43 -2.70 17.38
C ASN A 137 30.36 -3.94 17.27
N ALA A 138 30.35 -4.68 16.16
CA ALA A 138 31.23 -5.84 15.95
C ALA A 138 32.75 -5.55 15.76
N PRO A 139 33.20 -4.37 15.28
CA PRO A 139 34.63 -4.02 15.19
C PRO A 139 35.30 -3.75 16.54
N SER A 140 36.55 -4.23 16.71
CA SER A 140 37.32 -4.01 17.95
C SER A 140 37.96 -2.63 17.99
N LEU A 141 37.52 -1.79 18.93
CA LEU A 141 37.96 -0.39 19.07
C LEU A 141 39.44 -0.25 19.48
N SER A 142 40.06 -1.32 19.99
CA SER A 142 41.48 -1.41 20.36
C SER A 142 42.47 -1.31 19.18
N THR A 143 42.01 -1.26 17.93
CA THR A 143 42.88 -1.23 16.75
C THR A 143 42.50 -0.12 15.77
N ILE A 144 43.47 0.51 15.12
CA ILE A 144 43.22 1.50 14.05
C ILE A 144 42.36 0.90 12.91
N GLN A 145 42.57 -0.38 12.56
CA GLN A 145 41.70 -1.09 11.62
C GLN A 145 40.26 -1.19 12.14
N GLY A 146 40.03 -1.50 13.41
CA GLY A 146 38.69 -1.60 13.97
C GLY A 146 37.99 -0.26 14.11
N LYS A 147 38.72 0.82 14.48
CA LYS A 147 38.22 2.21 14.43
C LYS A 147 37.80 2.60 13.01
N ARG A 148 38.60 2.25 12.00
CA ARG A 148 38.23 2.42 10.58
C ARG A 148 36.98 1.62 10.21
N ASP A 149 36.96 0.33 10.52
CA ASP A 149 35.88 -0.58 10.11
C ASP A 149 34.55 -0.17 10.80
N LYS A 150 34.62 0.34 12.04
CA LYS A 150 33.52 1.02 12.76
C LYS A 150 33.05 2.27 12.01
N ALA A 151 33.95 3.21 11.70
CA ALA A 151 33.61 4.44 10.99
C ALA A 151 32.99 4.18 9.60
N ILE A 152 33.49 3.18 8.86
CA ILE A 152 32.89 2.77 7.57
C ILE A 152 31.46 2.26 7.75
N LEU A 153 31.20 1.41 8.74
CA LEU A 153 29.87 0.87 9.01
C LEU A 153 28.88 1.98 9.43
N GLU A 154 29.31 2.87 10.33
CA GLU A 154 28.51 4.01 10.82
C GLU A 154 28.21 5.01 9.69
N VAL A 155 29.18 5.33 8.82
CA VAL A 155 28.93 6.20 7.64
C VAL A 155 28.02 5.52 6.63
N LEU A 156 28.25 4.25 6.26
CA LEU A 156 27.37 3.52 5.32
C LEU A 156 25.92 3.51 5.81
N PHE A 157 25.70 3.20 7.09
CA PHE A 157 24.39 3.20 7.73
C PHE A 157 23.77 4.61 7.78
N SER A 158 24.56 5.62 8.15
CA SER A 158 24.07 7.00 8.33
C SER A 158 23.79 7.77 7.05
N THR A 159 24.30 7.34 5.89
CA THR A 159 24.31 8.16 4.66
C THR A 159 23.65 7.50 3.45
N GLY A 160 23.44 6.18 3.48
CA GLY A 160 22.98 5.42 2.31
C GLY A 160 23.97 5.43 1.14
N LEU A 161 25.24 5.82 1.35
CA LEU A 161 26.24 5.84 0.28
C LEU A 161 26.43 4.47 -0.36
N ARG A 162 26.56 4.45 -1.69
CA ARG A 162 27.10 3.26 -2.37
C ARG A 162 28.54 3.05 -1.90
N VAL A 163 28.95 1.79 -1.75
CA VAL A 163 30.33 1.45 -1.34
C VAL A 163 31.38 2.09 -2.27
N SER A 164 31.09 2.24 -3.56
CA SER A 164 31.93 2.93 -4.55
C SER A 164 31.94 4.46 -4.45
N GLU A 165 30.94 5.05 -3.80
CA GLU A 165 30.87 6.49 -3.47
C GLU A 165 31.70 6.72 -2.18
N LEU A 166 31.49 5.90 -1.14
CA LEU A 166 32.25 5.95 0.13
C LEU A 166 33.77 5.79 -0.06
N THR A 167 34.23 4.86 -0.90
CA THR A 167 35.68 4.69 -1.13
C THR A 167 36.35 5.90 -1.76
N LYS A 168 35.59 6.78 -2.42
CA LYS A 168 36.07 8.00 -3.09
C LYS A 168 36.05 9.26 -2.21
N LEU A 169 35.75 9.14 -0.91
CA LEU A 169 35.81 10.27 0.02
C LEU A 169 37.27 10.61 0.37
N ASP A 170 37.57 11.90 0.38
CA ASP A 170 38.87 12.49 0.74
C ASP A 170 38.68 13.46 1.92
N LYS A 171 39.68 13.58 2.80
CA LYS A 171 39.64 14.38 4.04
C LYS A 171 39.10 15.80 3.78
N GLU A 172 39.62 16.45 2.74
CA GLU A 172 39.28 17.81 2.27
C GLU A 172 37.81 18.03 1.88
N LYS A 173 37.06 16.96 1.58
CA LYS A 173 35.68 17.04 1.06
C LYS A 173 34.62 16.75 2.13
N VAL A 174 35.02 16.50 3.37
CA VAL A 174 34.14 16.11 4.47
C VAL A 174 34.24 17.11 5.62
N ASP A 175 33.26 18.01 5.69
CA ASP A 175 33.07 18.89 6.84
C ASP A 175 32.43 18.07 7.97
N LEU A 176 33.17 17.88 9.06
CA LEU A 176 32.72 17.09 10.22
C LEU A 176 31.94 17.89 11.26
N ASP A 177 31.96 19.23 11.17
CA ASP A 177 31.33 20.10 12.16
C ASP A 177 29.96 20.59 11.63
N ARG A 178 29.86 20.94 10.33
CA ARG A 178 28.58 20.97 9.59
C ARG A 178 28.00 19.58 9.36
N ARG A 179 28.86 18.55 9.40
CA ARG A 179 28.52 17.13 9.18
C ARG A 179 27.99 16.88 7.76
N GLU A 180 28.64 17.44 6.75
CA GLU A 180 28.24 17.34 5.35
C GLU A 180 29.42 17.09 4.39
N PHE A 181 29.14 16.49 3.23
CA PHE A 181 30.15 16.27 2.19
C PHE A 181 29.54 16.18 0.79
N GLY A 182 30.29 16.63 -0.22
CA GLY A 182 29.88 16.59 -1.62
C GLY A 182 30.30 15.30 -2.34
N ILE A 183 29.39 14.70 -3.12
CA ILE A 183 29.72 13.58 -4.03
C ILE A 183 29.04 13.71 -5.40
N ILE A 184 29.69 13.15 -6.42
CA ILE A 184 29.19 13.09 -7.79
C ILE A 184 28.57 11.71 -8.07
N GLY A 185 27.30 11.70 -8.49
CA GLY A 185 26.53 10.49 -8.77
C GLY A 185 26.67 9.95 -10.19
N LYS A 186 26.01 8.81 -10.46
CA LYS A 186 25.82 8.29 -11.83
C LYS A 186 25.13 9.36 -12.68
N GLY A 187 25.73 9.74 -13.81
CA GLY A 187 25.24 10.84 -14.66
C GLY A 187 25.77 12.23 -14.27
N GLY A 188 26.92 12.33 -13.58
CA GLY A 188 27.68 13.57 -13.41
C GLY A 188 27.11 14.57 -12.39
N ARG A 189 25.88 14.38 -11.90
CA ARG A 189 25.24 15.31 -10.96
C ARG A 189 25.87 15.23 -9.57
N ALA A 190 26.34 16.36 -9.06
CA ALA A 190 26.76 16.53 -7.67
C ALA A 190 25.55 16.46 -6.71
N ARG A 191 25.80 16.07 -5.46
CA ARG A 191 24.87 16.19 -4.32
C ARG A 191 25.64 16.36 -3.02
N VAL A 192 25.10 17.14 -2.09
CA VAL A 192 25.52 17.13 -0.68
C VAL A 192 24.90 15.93 0.01
N VAL A 193 25.62 15.35 0.99
CA VAL A 193 25.20 14.22 1.83
C VAL A 193 25.56 14.53 3.29
N PHE A 194 24.62 14.31 4.20
CA PHE A 194 24.75 14.62 5.61
C PHE A 194 25.12 13.39 6.46
N LEU A 195 25.92 13.60 7.50
CA LEU A 195 26.31 12.63 8.52
C LEU A 195 25.48 12.83 9.79
N SER A 196 25.06 11.73 10.41
CA SER A 196 24.60 11.75 11.80
C SER A 196 25.77 12.06 12.75
N THR A 197 25.46 12.58 13.94
CA THR A 197 26.47 12.86 14.98
C THR A 197 27.33 11.62 15.28
N ARG A 198 26.70 10.45 15.44
CA ARG A 198 27.38 9.15 15.66
C ARG A 198 28.36 8.81 14.52
N ALA A 199 27.98 9.03 13.25
CA ALA A 199 28.88 8.78 12.12
C ALA A 199 30.02 9.81 12.03
N ALA A 200 29.73 11.10 12.21
CA ALA A 200 30.75 12.16 12.23
C ALA A 200 31.76 11.96 13.37
N GLU A 201 31.29 11.62 14.58
CA GLU A 201 32.13 11.22 15.70
C GLU A 201 33.04 10.05 15.37
N TRP A 202 32.52 8.97 14.77
CA TRP A 202 33.33 7.80 14.46
C TRP A 202 34.35 8.06 13.34
N VAL A 203 34.03 8.92 12.37
CA VAL A 203 35.02 9.43 11.41
C VAL A 203 36.09 10.27 12.13
N LYS A 204 35.72 11.23 12.99
CA LYS A 204 36.66 12.06 13.79
C LYS A 204 37.58 11.18 14.66
N LYS A 205 37.00 10.25 15.44
CA LYS A 205 37.70 9.26 16.29
C LYS A 205 38.61 8.29 15.50
N TYR A 206 38.34 8.07 14.22
CA TYR A 206 39.23 7.30 13.34
C TYR A 206 40.32 8.18 12.71
N LEU A 207 40.01 9.38 12.23
CA LEU A 207 40.98 10.30 11.65
C LEU A 207 42.01 10.77 12.69
N SER A 208 41.60 11.11 13.91
CA SER A 208 42.51 11.43 15.03
C SER A 208 43.32 10.22 15.53
N ALA A 209 43.00 9.01 15.07
CA ALA A 209 43.79 7.80 15.35
C ALA A 209 44.73 7.41 14.19
N ARG A 210 44.86 8.27 13.16
CA ARG A 210 45.82 8.15 12.05
C ARG A 210 46.94 9.17 12.23
N ASN A 211 48.18 8.75 12.03
CA ASN A 211 49.31 9.64 11.79
C ASN A 211 49.78 9.43 10.34
N ASP A 212 49.08 10.04 9.38
CA ASP A 212 49.39 9.92 7.95
C ASP A 212 48.98 11.14 7.12
N HIS A 213 49.72 11.36 6.03
CA HIS A 213 49.48 12.42 5.05
C HIS A 213 48.40 12.08 4.00
N TYR A 214 47.90 10.84 3.96
CA TYR A 214 47.07 10.34 2.85
C TYR A 214 45.71 11.04 2.76
N LYS A 215 45.36 11.57 1.59
CA LYS A 215 44.10 12.31 1.35
C LYS A 215 42.82 11.47 1.54
N PRO A 216 42.74 10.17 1.16
CA PRO A 216 41.50 9.39 1.32
C PRO A 216 41.04 9.27 2.77
N VAL A 217 39.72 9.38 3.01
CA VAL A 217 39.13 9.17 4.35
C VAL A 217 39.33 7.72 4.81
N PHE A 218 39.27 6.74 3.92
CA PHE A 218 39.36 5.32 4.25
C PHE A 218 40.49 4.59 3.50
N ILE A 219 41.56 4.24 4.22
CA ILE A 219 42.78 3.59 3.70
C ILE A 219 42.97 2.15 4.19
N ARG A 220 43.89 1.41 3.57
CA ARG A 220 44.36 0.08 4.03
C ARG A 220 45.41 0.20 5.14
N HIS A 221 45.30 -0.70 6.12
CA HIS A 221 46.20 -0.82 7.29
C HIS A 221 46.89 -2.20 7.34
N LYS A 222 47.14 -2.81 6.16
CA LYS A 222 47.79 -4.13 6.03
C LYS A 222 48.61 -4.23 4.73
N GLY A 223 49.66 -5.06 4.78
CA GLY A 223 50.73 -5.15 3.79
C GLY A 223 51.88 -4.19 4.10
N LYS A 224 53.03 -4.31 3.41
CA LYS A 224 54.08 -3.29 3.46
C LYS A 224 53.49 -1.94 3.00
N VAL A 225 53.87 -0.87 3.70
CA VAL A 225 53.53 0.52 3.38
C VAL A 225 54.84 1.29 3.32
N ASP A 226 55.26 1.64 2.12
CA ASP A 226 56.33 2.63 1.89
C ASP A 226 55.70 4.03 2.05
N PRO A 227 56.31 4.98 2.77
CA PRO A 227 55.84 6.37 2.81
C PRO A 227 55.58 6.99 1.43
N ARG A 228 56.30 6.56 0.38
CA ARG A 228 56.12 6.97 -1.03
C ARG A 228 54.92 6.30 -1.74
N THR A 229 54.11 5.49 -1.05
CA THR A 229 52.94 4.83 -1.63
C THR A 229 51.84 5.85 -1.96
N SER A 230 51.47 6.00 -3.23
CA SER A 230 50.44 6.98 -3.64
C SER A 230 49.06 6.75 -3.02
N ASP A 231 48.27 7.84 -2.86
CA ASP A 231 46.93 7.83 -2.26
C ASP A 231 46.01 6.71 -2.80
N GLU A 232 45.94 6.53 -4.12
CA GLU A 232 45.10 5.49 -4.75
C GLU A 232 45.59 4.06 -4.48
N LYS A 233 46.89 3.86 -4.19
CA LYS A 233 47.44 2.57 -3.70
C LYS A 233 47.16 2.34 -2.22
N MET A 234 46.74 3.37 -1.47
CA MET A 234 46.32 3.28 -0.07
C MET A 234 44.80 3.28 0.13
N ARG A 235 44.04 3.92 -0.76
CA ARG A 235 42.57 3.96 -0.77
C ARG A 235 41.97 2.55 -0.74
N LEU A 236 40.90 2.34 0.05
CA LEU A 236 40.20 1.06 0.04
C LEU A 236 39.44 0.85 -1.28
N THR A 237 39.59 -0.35 -1.87
CA THR A 237 38.73 -0.74 -3.00
C THR A 237 37.32 -1.13 -2.53
N PRO A 238 36.28 -1.02 -3.38
CA PRO A 238 34.94 -1.48 -3.02
C PRO A 238 34.86 -2.96 -2.65
N ARG A 239 35.69 -3.82 -3.28
CA ARG A 239 35.82 -5.24 -2.90
C ARG A 239 36.40 -5.42 -1.50
N SER A 240 37.34 -4.57 -1.09
CA SER A 240 37.92 -4.59 0.27
C SER A 240 36.86 -4.26 1.33
N VAL A 241 36.03 -3.24 1.09
CA VAL A 241 34.92 -2.88 1.99
C VAL A 241 33.86 -3.99 2.03
N GLN A 242 33.48 -4.58 0.88
CA GLN A 242 32.55 -5.70 0.83
C GLN A 242 33.07 -6.94 1.60
N ARG A 243 34.36 -7.27 1.49
CA ARG A 243 35.00 -8.33 2.30
C ARG A 243 35.00 -8.00 3.80
N MET A 244 35.21 -6.74 4.16
CA MET A 244 35.16 -6.26 5.54
C MET A 244 33.75 -6.44 6.14
N VAL A 245 32.70 -5.97 5.46
CA VAL A 245 31.31 -6.16 5.93
C VAL A 245 30.97 -7.65 6.07
N LYS A 246 31.33 -8.49 5.08
CA LYS A 246 31.07 -9.94 5.14
C LYS A 246 31.84 -10.66 6.26
N LYS A 247 33.01 -10.16 6.68
CA LYS A 247 33.74 -10.63 7.88
C LYS A 247 32.91 -10.38 9.15
N TYR A 248 32.38 -9.17 9.34
CA TYR A 248 31.64 -8.84 10.55
C TYR A 248 30.27 -9.54 10.63
N VAL A 249 29.52 -9.61 9.53
CA VAL A 249 28.25 -10.38 9.45
C VAL A 249 28.45 -11.83 9.88
N ARG A 250 29.54 -12.49 9.43
CA ARG A 250 29.92 -13.84 9.88
C ARG A 250 30.29 -13.89 11.37
N LYS A 251 31.08 -12.92 11.86
CA LYS A 251 31.56 -12.87 13.26
C LYS A 251 30.41 -12.91 14.27
N ILE A 252 29.30 -12.22 13.99
CA ILE A 252 28.15 -12.13 14.91
C ILE A 252 27.10 -13.25 14.75
N LYS A 253 27.42 -14.33 14.01
CA LYS A 253 26.59 -15.53 13.80
C LYS A 253 25.12 -15.23 13.44
N LEU A 254 24.89 -14.29 12.52
CA LEU A 254 23.53 -13.99 12.04
C LEU A 254 22.95 -15.18 11.26
N PRO A 255 21.71 -15.63 11.53
CA PRO A 255 21.12 -16.81 10.90
C PRO A 255 20.56 -16.56 9.48
N VAL A 256 20.99 -15.50 8.77
CA VAL A 256 20.46 -15.10 7.45
C VAL A 256 21.46 -14.27 6.62
N ASP A 257 21.42 -14.43 5.29
CA ASP A 257 21.83 -13.39 4.30
C ASP A 257 20.74 -12.28 4.21
N ALA A 258 21.11 -11.03 3.86
CA ALA A 258 20.44 -9.71 4.07
C ALA A 258 19.11 -9.26 3.31
N THR A 259 18.62 -8.03 3.65
CA THR A 259 17.58 -7.11 3.03
C THR A 259 16.03 -7.41 3.17
N PRO A 260 15.01 -6.55 2.86
CA PRO A 260 13.65 -6.61 3.50
C PRO A 260 12.58 -7.65 3.03
N HIS A 261 11.86 -8.31 3.97
CA HIS A 261 10.45 -8.81 3.81
C HIS A 261 9.65 -9.11 5.12
N VAL A 262 10.28 -9.31 6.28
CA VAL A 262 9.65 -10.04 7.43
C VAL A 262 8.57 -9.26 8.22
N LEU A 263 8.45 -7.94 8.05
CA LEU A 263 7.36 -7.13 8.60
C LEU A 263 6.77 -6.27 7.48
N ARG A 264 5.59 -6.66 6.96
CA ARG A 264 4.84 -5.86 5.98
C ARG A 264 3.35 -5.79 6.34
N HIS A 265 2.72 -4.71 5.91
CA HIS A 265 1.44 -4.20 6.36
C HIS A 265 0.46 -4.42 5.21
N CYS A 266 -0.47 -5.37 5.37
CA CYS A 266 -1.15 -5.93 4.19
C CYS A 266 -2.62 -6.22 4.43
N LEU A 267 -3.42 -6.01 3.40
CA LEU A 267 -4.87 -6.20 3.35
C LEU A 267 -5.22 -7.61 2.84
N HIS A 268 -6.37 -8.13 3.27
CA HIS A 268 -6.96 -9.34 2.73
C HIS A 268 -7.35 -9.15 1.24
N PRO A 269 -7.27 -10.17 0.37
CA PRO A 269 -7.61 -10.07 -1.06
C PRO A 269 -8.97 -9.45 -1.38
N GLU A 270 -9.97 -9.68 -0.52
CA GLU A 270 -11.34 -9.18 -0.67
C GLU A 270 -11.62 -7.83 0.05
N THR A 271 -10.60 -7.19 0.64
CA THR A 271 -10.79 -5.85 1.24
C THR A 271 -11.16 -4.84 0.17
N ARG A 272 -12.23 -4.08 0.43
CA ARG A 272 -12.78 -3.07 -0.48
C ARG A 272 -11.97 -1.79 -0.40
N ILE A 273 -11.44 -1.33 -1.52
CA ILE A 273 -10.63 -0.11 -1.63
C ILE A 273 -11.38 0.87 -2.55
N PHE A 274 -11.56 2.11 -2.10
CA PHE A 274 -12.20 3.14 -2.91
C PHE A 274 -11.24 3.72 -3.97
N VAL A 275 -11.74 3.90 -5.19
CA VAL A 275 -10.96 4.34 -6.36
C VAL A 275 -11.43 5.70 -6.91
N SER A 276 -10.48 6.48 -7.44
CA SER A 276 -10.70 7.85 -7.91
C SER A 276 -11.40 7.89 -9.28
N ASN A 277 -11.13 6.89 -10.12
CA ASN A 277 -12.02 6.49 -11.22
C ASN A 277 -13.20 5.78 -10.53
N PRO A 278 -14.39 6.41 -10.48
CA PRO A 278 -15.26 6.33 -9.30
C PRO A 278 -15.82 4.94 -9.02
N GLY A 279 -15.59 4.45 -7.81
CA GLY A 279 -16.09 3.15 -7.35
C GLY A 279 -15.28 2.54 -6.21
N VAL A 280 -15.39 1.21 -6.11
CA VAL A 280 -14.79 0.31 -5.13
C VAL A 280 -14.25 -0.93 -5.86
N VAL A 281 -13.05 -1.36 -5.52
CA VAL A 281 -12.41 -2.58 -6.03
C VAL A 281 -11.90 -3.45 -4.88
N SER A 282 -11.76 -4.76 -5.09
CA SER A 282 -11.06 -5.60 -4.12
C SER A 282 -9.54 -5.34 -4.19
N ALA A 283 -8.84 -5.56 -3.08
CA ALA A 283 -7.37 -5.50 -3.04
C ALA A 283 -6.73 -6.38 -4.12
N ARG A 284 -7.23 -7.61 -4.35
CA ARG A 284 -6.74 -8.47 -5.45
C ARG A 284 -6.87 -7.78 -6.80
N ASN A 285 -8.01 -7.16 -7.09
CA ASN A 285 -8.28 -6.53 -8.38
C ASN A 285 -7.49 -5.22 -8.54
N LEU A 286 -7.30 -4.45 -7.47
CA LEU A 286 -6.40 -3.28 -7.50
C LEU A 286 -4.95 -3.70 -7.76
N TYR A 287 -4.51 -4.84 -7.21
CA TYR A 287 -3.14 -5.35 -7.43
C TYR A 287 -2.87 -5.71 -8.90
N TYR A 288 -3.75 -6.48 -9.55
CA TYR A 288 -3.55 -6.93 -10.93
C TYR A 288 -4.02 -5.96 -12.03
N SER A 289 -4.84 -4.96 -11.70
CA SER A 289 -5.32 -3.97 -12.70
C SER A 289 -4.29 -2.89 -13.01
N GLN A 290 -4.51 -2.19 -14.13
CA GLN A 290 -3.81 -0.93 -14.43
C GLN A 290 -4.37 0.27 -13.66
N GLU A 291 -5.45 0.12 -12.88
CA GLU A 291 -5.99 1.21 -12.07
C GLU A 291 -4.99 1.55 -10.97
N ASN A 292 -4.62 2.83 -10.92
CA ASN A 292 -3.57 3.37 -10.08
C ASN A 292 -4.06 4.60 -9.32
N SER A 293 -5.37 4.79 -9.19
CA SER A 293 -5.99 5.99 -8.59
C SER A 293 -6.93 5.59 -7.45
N VAL A 294 -6.55 5.92 -6.21
CA VAL A 294 -7.29 5.56 -4.99
C VAL A 294 -7.73 6.79 -4.20
N LEU A 295 -8.83 6.67 -3.47
CA LEU A 295 -9.26 7.70 -2.53
C LEU A 295 -8.53 7.53 -1.19
N GLY A 296 -7.86 8.60 -0.77
CA GLY A 296 -7.26 8.74 0.55
C GLY A 296 -7.81 9.95 1.29
N VAL A 297 -7.35 10.17 2.52
CA VAL A 297 -7.77 11.24 3.40
C VAL A 297 -6.59 12.18 3.68
N ASP A 298 -6.83 13.49 3.62
CA ASP A 298 -5.86 14.52 3.91
C ASP A 298 -6.00 15.02 5.35
N PHE A 299 -4.88 15.27 6.04
CA PHE A 299 -4.83 15.54 7.48
C PHE A 299 -4.30 16.95 7.79
N PRO A 300 -4.79 17.60 8.87
CA PRO A 300 -5.69 17.09 9.90
C PRO A 300 -7.19 17.23 9.58
N GLU A 301 -7.53 17.87 8.45
CA GLU A 301 -8.88 18.31 8.11
C GLU A 301 -9.86 17.15 7.83
N GLY A 302 -9.36 16.01 7.36
CA GLY A 302 -10.16 14.86 6.96
C GLY A 302 -10.93 15.08 5.66
N LYS A 303 -10.32 15.80 4.72
CA LYS A 303 -10.83 15.95 3.34
C LYS A 303 -10.45 14.69 2.55
N ILE A 304 -11.41 14.08 1.87
CA ILE A 304 -11.11 12.98 0.93
C ILE A 304 -10.46 13.59 -0.32
N ARG A 305 -9.36 13.00 -0.79
CA ARG A 305 -8.64 13.42 -1.99
C ARG A 305 -8.28 12.22 -2.87
N ASN A 306 -8.22 12.48 -4.17
CA ASN A 306 -7.63 11.56 -5.14
C ASN A 306 -6.12 11.43 -4.87
N ALA A 307 -5.64 10.20 -4.75
CA ALA A 307 -4.23 9.85 -4.66
C ALA A 307 -3.88 8.77 -5.69
N LYS A 308 -2.58 8.52 -5.90
CA LYS A 308 -2.07 7.54 -6.86
C LYS A 308 -1.36 6.39 -6.17
N VAL A 309 -1.71 5.17 -6.57
CA VAL A 309 -0.96 3.96 -6.29
C VAL A 309 0.30 3.97 -7.14
N ILE A 310 1.44 4.13 -6.49
CA ILE A 310 2.78 4.23 -7.09
C ILE A 310 3.62 2.97 -6.86
N GLY A 311 3.13 2.05 -6.02
CA GLY A 311 3.72 0.72 -5.79
C GLY A 311 2.64 -0.27 -5.37
N LYS A 312 2.74 -1.52 -5.83
CA LYS A 312 1.80 -2.61 -5.55
C LYS A 312 2.59 -3.84 -5.13
N GLU A 313 2.25 -4.46 -4.00
CA GLU A 313 2.96 -5.65 -3.51
C GLU A 313 2.01 -6.76 -3.06
N SER A 314 2.50 -8.01 -3.05
CA SER A 314 1.80 -9.16 -2.52
C SER A 314 2.74 -10.08 -1.73
N HIS A 315 2.33 -10.52 -0.54
CA HIS A 315 3.13 -11.31 0.40
C HIS A 315 2.28 -12.44 1.02
N ILE A 316 2.90 -13.34 1.79
CA ILE A 316 2.17 -14.30 2.64
C ILE A 316 2.21 -13.83 4.09
N SER A 317 1.04 -13.77 4.75
CA SER A 317 0.95 -13.41 6.17
C SER A 317 -0.21 -14.08 6.90
N SER A 318 -0.15 -14.12 8.23
CA SER A 318 -1.31 -14.42 9.08
C SER A 318 -2.20 -13.20 9.20
N LEU A 319 -3.52 -13.37 9.19
CA LEU A 319 -4.47 -12.25 9.23
C LEU A 319 -5.15 -12.08 10.59
N TYR A 320 -5.56 -10.85 10.86
CA TYR A 320 -6.35 -10.41 12.00
C TYR A 320 -7.61 -9.71 11.46
N SER A 321 -8.77 -10.07 12.02
CA SER A 321 -10.07 -9.44 11.80
C SER A 321 -10.29 -8.43 12.93
N VAL A 322 -10.32 -7.14 12.57
CA VAL A 322 -10.47 -6.00 13.49
C VAL A 322 -11.87 -5.43 13.30
N TRP A 323 -12.72 -5.60 14.32
CA TRP A 323 -14.07 -5.05 14.35
C TRP A 323 -14.10 -3.75 15.14
N ALA A 324 -14.55 -2.66 14.52
CA ALA A 324 -14.70 -1.36 15.16
C ALA A 324 -16.02 -0.68 14.71
N ASP A 325 -16.87 -0.30 15.66
CA ASP A 325 -18.22 0.28 15.46
C ASP A 325 -18.93 -0.15 14.15
N GLY A 326 -19.17 -1.46 13.99
CA GLY A 326 -19.91 -2.00 12.84
C GLY A 326 -19.11 -2.21 11.55
N TYR A 327 -17.81 -1.98 11.53
CA TYR A 327 -16.93 -2.25 10.40
C TYR A 327 -15.93 -3.35 10.74
N GLU A 328 -15.57 -4.18 9.76
CA GLU A 328 -14.54 -5.23 9.89
C GLU A 328 -13.44 -5.04 8.83
N LEU A 329 -12.21 -4.76 9.25
CA LEU A 329 -11.03 -4.86 8.40
C LEU A 329 -10.33 -6.20 8.64
N ILE A 330 -9.90 -6.88 7.57
CA ILE A 330 -9.07 -8.08 7.66
C ILE A 330 -7.69 -7.76 7.09
N CYS A 331 -6.67 -7.76 7.95
CA CYS A 331 -5.33 -7.27 7.61
C CYS A 331 -4.21 -7.97 8.43
N SER A 332 -2.94 -7.78 8.08
CA SER A 332 -1.81 -8.39 8.79
C SER A 332 -1.65 -7.79 10.21
N PRO A 333 -1.06 -8.50 11.19
CA PRO A 333 -0.87 -7.97 12.54
C PRO A 333 -0.01 -6.71 12.61
N ASN A 334 0.82 -6.46 11.60
CA ASN A 334 1.59 -5.21 11.55
C ASN A 334 0.77 -4.05 10.98
N HIS A 335 -0.30 -4.29 10.23
CA HIS A 335 -1.03 -3.27 9.46
C HIS A 335 -1.31 -1.99 10.26
N ARG A 336 -1.06 -0.83 9.65
CA ARG A 336 -1.13 0.48 10.30
C ARG A 336 -2.50 1.13 10.07
N LEU A 337 -3.19 1.42 11.17
CA LEU A 337 -4.39 2.28 11.20
C LEU A 337 -4.05 3.59 11.92
N PHE A 338 -4.87 4.63 11.75
CA PHE A 338 -4.71 5.89 12.47
C PHE A 338 -5.55 5.93 13.74
N THR A 339 -4.97 6.42 14.83
CA THR A 339 -5.60 6.72 16.12
C THR A 339 -5.33 8.20 16.49
N LEU A 340 -5.75 8.63 17.68
CA LEU A 340 -5.60 10.01 18.14
C LEU A 340 -4.73 10.09 19.40
N SER A 341 -3.74 10.99 19.38
CA SER A 341 -2.85 11.29 20.51
C SER A 341 -2.96 12.76 20.95
N SER A 342 -2.35 13.11 22.08
CA SER A 342 -2.18 14.51 22.52
C SER A 342 -1.42 15.40 21.52
N ASN A 343 -0.72 14.80 20.55
CA ASN A 343 0.02 15.48 19.48
C ASN A 343 -0.73 15.50 18.14
N GLY A 344 -1.96 14.97 18.09
CA GLY A 344 -2.77 14.84 16.86
C GLY A 344 -2.88 13.40 16.37
N ILE A 345 -3.30 13.25 15.12
CA ILE A 345 -3.49 11.95 14.46
C ILE A 345 -2.14 11.22 14.37
N THR A 346 -2.11 9.95 14.75
CA THR A 346 -0.90 9.12 14.80
C THR A 346 -1.22 7.69 14.36
N GLU A 347 -0.26 6.99 13.77
CA GLU A 347 -0.42 5.57 13.43
C GLU A 347 -0.42 4.67 14.69
N VAL A 348 -1.01 3.48 14.56
CA VAL A 348 -0.96 2.38 15.52
C VAL A 348 -0.97 1.04 14.77
N LEU A 349 -0.19 0.07 15.24
CA LEU A 349 -0.13 -1.26 14.62
C LEU A 349 -1.30 -2.13 15.08
N VAL A 350 -1.87 -2.95 14.19
CA VAL A 350 -3.03 -3.81 14.52
C VAL A 350 -2.78 -4.79 15.67
N LYS A 351 -1.53 -5.24 15.87
CA LYS A 351 -1.10 -6.05 17.02
C LYS A 351 -1.00 -5.29 18.35
N GLU A 352 -0.97 -3.95 18.31
CA GLU A 352 -0.89 -3.06 19.48
C GLU A 352 -2.27 -2.56 19.90
N LEU A 353 -3.25 -2.60 18.99
CA LEU A 353 -4.64 -2.28 19.27
C LEU A 353 -5.22 -3.20 20.35
N LYS A 354 -5.97 -2.59 21.26
CA LYS A 354 -6.75 -3.23 22.32
C LYS A 354 -8.23 -2.89 22.14
N VAL A 355 -9.10 -3.77 22.63
CA VAL A 355 -10.54 -3.50 22.70
C VAL A 355 -10.76 -2.21 23.50
N GLY A 356 -11.57 -1.31 22.96
CA GLY A 356 -11.82 0.02 23.53
C GLY A 356 -10.96 1.15 22.97
N ASN A 357 -9.86 0.86 22.24
CA ASN A 357 -9.17 1.88 21.45
C ASN A 357 -10.06 2.41 20.32
N TYR A 358 -9.72 3.59 19.79
CA TYR A 358 -10.39 4.19 18.64
C TYR A 358 -9.44 4.25 17.45
N VAL A 359 -9.96 3.87 16.28
CA VAL A 359 -9.26 3.98 14.99
C VAL A 359 -10.11 4.79 14.01
N MET A 360 -9.48 5.45 13.06
CA MET A 360 -10.15 6.33 12.13
C MET A 360 -10.81 5.57 10.98
N GLY A 361 -12.06 5.93 10.69
CA GLY A 361 -12.81 5.52 9.52
C GLY A 361 -13.44 6.71 8.80
N VAL A 362 -14.26 6.43 7.79
CA VAL A 362 -14.97 7.44 6.99
C VAL A 362 -16.46 7.45 7.29
N LYS A 363 -17.07 8.65 7.26
CA LYS A 363 -18.53 8.88 7.36
C LYS A 363 -19.23 8.70 6.02
N LYS A 364 -18.60 9.17 4.94
CA LYS A 364 -19.14 9.19 3.59
C LYS A 364 -18.02 9.23 2.56
N VAL A 365 -18.22 8.64 1.38
CA VAL A 365 -17.25 8.63 0.27
C VAL A 365 -17.98 8.87 -1.05
N HIS A 366 -18.33 10.13 -1.32
CA HIS A 366 -19.03 10.49 -2.56
C HIS A 366 -18.17 10.16 -3.77
N SER A 367 -18.78 9.53 -4.77
CA SER A 367 -18.08 8.96 -5.92
C SER A 367 -19.11 8.72 -7.02
N GLN A 368 -19.05 9.54 -8.09
CA GLN A 368 -20.00 9.52 -9.22
C GLN A 368 -19.72 8.35 -10.15
N GLY A 369 -20.14 7.15 -9.76
CA GLY A 369 -19.99 5.94 -10.58
C GLY A 369 -20.73 6.04 -11.92
N LYS A 370 -20.39 5.16 -12.86
CA LYS A 370 -20.83 5.25 -14.26
C LYS A 370 -22.17 4.55 -14.45
N ASN A 371 -23.02 5.09 -15.33
CA ASN A 371 -24.25 4.41 -15.76
C ASN A 371 -23.87 3.05 -16.38
N PHE A 372 -24.44 1.95 -15.85
CA PHE A 372 -24.20 0.60 -16.34
C PHE A 372 -25.46 -0.05 -16.92
N ILE A 373 -26.61 0.14 -16.28
CA ILE A 373 -27.90 -0.38 -16.71
C ILE A 373 -29.04 0.53 -16.26
N HIS A 374 -30.25 0.37 -16.79
CA HIS A 374 -31.40 1.17 -16.35
C HIS A 374 -31.71 0.91 -14.86
N PRO A 375 -31.93 1.94 -14.00
CA PRO A 375 -32.02 1.76 -12.56
C PRO A 375 -33.11 0.78 -12.10
N GLN A 376 -34.23 0.64 -12.82
CA GLN A 376 -35.23 -0.37 -12.47
C GLN A 376 -34.75 -1.81 -12.73
N VAL A 377 -33.89 -2.06 -13.72
CA VAL A 377 -33.22 -3.36 -13.87
C VAL A 377 -32.20 -3.56 -12.75
N ALA A 378 -31.47 -2.52 -12.34
CA ALA A 378 -30.59 -2.57 -11.16
C ALA A 378 -31.37 -2.97 -9.89
N ARG A 379 -32.62 -2.49 -9.75
CA ARG A 379 -33.55 -2.89 -8.68
C ARG A 379 -33.93 -4.37 -8.75
N LEU A 380 -34.31 -4.88 -9.93
CA LEU A 380 -34.60 -6.30 -10.13
C LEU A 380 -33.38 -7.16 -9.77
N ILE A 381 -32.17 -6.77 -10.21
CA ILE A 381 -30.91 -7.42 -9.85
C ILE A 381 -30.71 -7.45 -8.32
N GLY A 382 -31.03 -6.34 -7.62
CA GLY A 382 -30.98 -6.27 -6.16
C GLY A 382 -31.91 -7.27 -5.47
N TYR A 383 -33.17 -7.38 -5.93
CA TYR A 383 -34.11 -8.36 -5.40
C TYR A 383 -33.64 -9.80 -5.65
N VAL A 384 -33.18 -10.08 -6.87
CA VAL A 384 -32.68 -11.40 -7.27
C VAL A 384 -31.43 -11.81 -6.46
N LEU A 385 -30.56 -10.86 -6.13
CA LEU A 385 -29.39 -11.12 -5.29
C LEU A 385 -29.78 -11.38 -3.82
N GLY A 386 -30.92 -10.89 -3.35
CA GLY A 386 -31.57 -11.30 -2.10
C GLY A 386 -32.16 -12.71 -2.20
N ASP A 387 -33.48 -12.79 -2.40
CA ASP A 387 -34.29 -14.02 -2.36
C ASP A 387 -34.60 -14.59 -3.77
N GLY A 388 -33.72 -14.34 -4.75
CA GLY A 388 -33.83 -14.87 -6.10
C GLY A 388 -33.03 -16.15 -6.34
N ILE A 389 -33.58 -17.00 -7.22
CA ILE A 389 -32.99 -18.21 -7.76
C ILE A 389 -32.73 -17.99 -9.25
N VAL A 390 -31.46 -18.02 -9.65
CA VAL A 390 -31.03 -17.96 -11.07
C VAL A 390 -30.69 -19.38 -11.53
N SER A 391 -31.24 -19.84 -12.66
CA SER A 391 -31.04 -21.21 -13.13
C SER A 391 -30.89 -21.32 -14.65
N LYS A 392 -29.72 -21.75 -15.12
CA LYS A 392 -29.51 -22.17 -16.52
C LYS A 392 -30.39 -23.37 -16.89
N VAL A 393 -30.50 -24.38 -16.02
CA VAL A 393 -31.32 -25.60 -16.29
C VAL A 393 -32.79 -25.25 -16.54
N ARG A 394 -33.34 -24.27 -15.83
CA ARG A 394 -34.71 -23.77 -16.05
C ARG A 394 -34.77 -22.54 -16.97
N ARG A 395 -33.66 -22.14 -17.58
CA ARG A 395 -33.49 -20.96 -18.45
C ARG A 395 -34.20 -19.71 -17.92
N GLY A 396 -34.11 -19.47 -16.61
CA GLY A 396 -34.90 -18.42 -15.98
C GLY A 396 -34.50 -18.05 -14.55
N VAL A 397 -35.18 -17.01 -14.08
CA VAL A 397 -35.08 -16.43 -12.74
C VAL A 397 -36.41 -16.61 -12.03
N ILE A 398 -36.36 -17.06 -10.78
CA ILE A 398 -37.52 -17.19 -9.91
C ILE A 398 -37.29 -16.33 -8.67
N ILE A 399 -38.26 -15.49 -8.33
CA ILE A 399 -38.27 -14.70 -7.09
C ILE A 399 -39.54 -15.00 -6.28
N HIS A 400 -39.45 -14.90 -4.96
CA HIS A 400 -40.52 -15.27 -4.02
C HIS A 400 -40.88 -14.10 -3.10
N ASP A 401 -42.18 -13.91 -2.80
CA ASP A 401 -42.63 -12.98 -1.77
C ASP A 401 -43.96 -13.46 -1.15
N LYS A 402 -44.30 -12.96 0.04
CA LYS A 402 -45.63 -13.10 0.64
C LYS A 402 -46.62 -12.05 0.11
N ASP A 403 -46.15 -10.85 -0.23
CA ASP A 403 -47.00 -9.82 -0.84
C ASP A 403 -46.96 -9.91 -2.37
N LYS A 404 -48.10 -10.30 -2.96
CA LYS A 404 -48.29 -10.31 -4.42
C LYS A 404 -47.99 -8.94 -5.05
N LYS A 405 -48.23 -7.82 -4.36
CA LYS A 405 -47.99 -6.46 -4.88
C LYS A 405 -46.51 -6.19 -5.16
N ILE A 406 -45.60 -6.75 -4.34
CA ILE A 406 -44.16 -6.66 -4.57
C ILE A 406 -43.79 -7.38 -5.86
N LEU A 407 -44.29 -8.61 -6.05
CA LEU A 407 -44.06 -9.34 -7.30
C LEU A 407 -44.70 -8.66 -8.52
N THR A 408 -45.91 -8.09 -8.41
CA THR A 408 -46.55 -7.32 -9.49
C THR A 408 -45.72 -6.10 -9.90
N PHE A 409 -45.01 -5.47 -8.98
CA PHE A 409 -44.09 -4.38 -9.30
C PHE A 409 -42.88 -4.89 -10.11
N TYR A 410 -42.26 -6.01 -9.71
CA TYR A 410 -41.15 -6.61 -10.49
C TYR A 410 -41.61 -7.17 -11.85
N GLN A 411 -42.84 -7.67 -11.96
CA GLN A 411 -43.44 -8.08 -13.23
C GLN A 411 -43.53 -6.92 -14.23
N ARG A 412 -43.85 -5.70 -13.75
CA ARG A 412 -43.88 -4.49 -14.58
C ARG A 412 -42.48 -4.13 -15.10
N ILE A 413 -41.47 -4.15 -14.23
CA ILE A 413 -40.06 -3.90 -14.63
C ILE A 413 -39.61 -4.90 -15.71
N ILE A 414 -39.97 -6.18 -15.57
CA ILE A 414 -39.61 -7.20 -16.57
C ILE A 414 -40.31 -6.93 -17.91
N ALA A 415 -41.55 -6.44 -17.89
CA ALA A 415 -42.28 -6.06 -19.10
C ALA A 415 -41.76 -4.78 -19.77
N SER A 416 -41.49 -3.71 -19.01
CA SER A 416 -41.10 -2.39 -19.57
C SER A 416 -39.60 -2.26 -19.87
N GLU A 417 -38.74 -2.88 -19.07
CA GLU A 417 -37.28 -2.66 -19.15
C GLU A 417 -36.52 -3.77 -19.87
N LEU A 418 -37.12 -4.97 -19.95
CA LEU A 418 -36.51 -6.17 -20.53
C LEU A 418 -37.35 -6.79 -21.67
N ASN A 419 -38.47 -6.14 -22.04
CA ASN A 419 -39.46 -6.65 -23.01
C ASN A 419 -39.88 -8.11 -22.74
N GLY A 420 -39.90 -8.51 -21.46
CA GLY A 420 -40.01 -9.89 -21.03
C GLY A 420 -41.39 -10.25 -20.49
N HIS A 421 -41.82 -11.49 -20.74
CA HIS A 421 -43.01 -12.05 -20.10
C HIS A 421 -42.64 -12.84 -18.85
N SER A 422 -43.34 -12.57 -17.74
CA SER A 422 -43.17 -13.30 -16.48
C SER A 422 -44.52 -13.60 -15.83
N ARG A 423 -44.62 -14.75 -15.14
CA ARG A 423 -45.87 -15.29 -14.58
C ARG A 423 -45.81 -15.34 -13.06
N ILE A 424 -46.77 -14.69 -12.40
CA ILE A 424 -46.97 -14.77 -10.94
C ILE A 424 -47.93 -15.91 -10.62
N GLU A 425 -47.52 -16.80 -9.72
CA GLU A 425 -48.28 -17.97 -9.28
C GLU A 425 -48.33 -18.04 -7.75
N LYS A 426 -49.44 -18.47 -7.17
CA LYS A 426 -49.55 -18.75 -5.72
C LYS A 426 -48.90 -20.12 -5.43
N ASN A 427 -48.12 -20.23 -4.36
CA ASN A 427 -47.62 -21.52 -3.91
C ASN A 427 -48.79 -22.32 -3.27
N PRO A 428 -49.08 -23.57 -3.69
CA PRO A 428 -50.14 -24.37 -3.08
C PRO A 428 -49.83 -24.80 -1.63
N LYS A 429 -48.55 -24.81 -1.20
CA LYS A 429 -48.13 -25.29 0.11
C LYS A 429 -47.81 -24.19 1.13
N THR A 430 -47.77 -22.92 0.73
CA THR A 430 -47.43 -21.79 1.63
C THR A 430 -48.23 -20.55 1.25
N ASN A 431 -48.51 -19.67 2.22
CA ASN A 431 -49.08 -18.34 1.92
C ASN A 431 -48.00 -17.40 1.36
N SER A 432 -47.55 -17.69 0.15
CA SER A 432 -46.61 -16.91 -0.64
C SER A 432 -46.84 -17.13 -2.14
N PHE A 433 -46.22 -16.27 -2.93
CA PHE A 433 -46.28 -16.26 -4.38
C PHE A 433 -44.86 -16.46 -4.94
N ARG A 434 -44.78 -16.88 -6.20
CA ARG A 434 -43.55 -16.87 -6.99
C ARG A 434 -43.78 -16.10 -8.28
N LEU A 435 -42.78 -15.35 -8.72
CA LEU A 435 -42.71 -14.83 -10.08
C LEU A 435 -41.66 -15.64 -10.83
N ASN A 436 -42.06 -16.27 -11.93
CA ASN A 436 -41.16 -16.98 -12.83
C ASN A 436 -40.92 -16.10 -14.07
N PHE A 437 -39.66 -15.80 -14.38
CA PHE A 437 -39.24 -15.11 -15.60
C PHE A 437 -38.30 -16.03 -16.38
N TYR A 438 -38.77 -16.53 -17.52
CA TYR A 438 -38.00 -17.39 -18.41
C TYR A 438 -37.31 -16.52 -19.47
N SER A 439 -35.99 -16.43 -19.38
CA SER A 439 -35.14 -15.66 -20.29
C SER A 439 -33.70 -16.14 -20.13
N GLU A 440 -33.24 -16.95 -21.08
CA GLU A 440 -31.86 -17.41 -21.16
C GLU A 440 -30.86 -16.24 -21.34
N PRO A 441 -31.12 -15.20 -22.17
CA PRO A 441 -30.28 -14.03 -22.24
C PRO A 441 -30.15 -13.28 -20.90
N PHE A 442 -31.22 -13.19 -20.11
CA PHE A 442 -31.16 -12.52 -18.80
C PHE A 442 -30.40 -13.37 -17.76
N VAL A 443 -30.55 -14.70 -17.78
CA VAL A 443 -29.73 -15.59 -16.94
C VAL A 443 -28.25 -15.45 -17.30
N ASP A 444 -27.90 -15.45 -18.58
CA ASP A 444 -26.51 -15.37 -19.04
C ASP A 444 -25.91 -13.99 -18.77
N PHE A 445 -26.70 -12.92 -18.87
CA PHE A 445 -26.31 -11.60 -18.39
C PHE A 445 -26.01 -11.59 -16.88
N LEU A 446 -26.91 -12.11 -16.04
CA LEU A 446 -26.74 -12.16 -14.58
C LEU A 446 -25.48 -12.97 -14.19
N GLN A 447 -25.25 -14.10 -14.85
CA GLN A 447 -24.06 -14.93 -14.62
C GLN A 447 -22.77 -14.26 -15.15
N GLY A 448 -22.85 -13.56 -16.29
CA GLY A 448 -21.74 -12.79 -16.87
C GLY A 448 -21.27 -11.64 -15.98
N ILE A 449 -22.19 -10.96 -15.28
CA ILE A 449 -21.83 -9.94 -14.28
C ILE A 449 -21.42 -10.52 -12.90
N GLY A 450 -21.43 -11.85 -12.75
CA GLY A 450 -20.91 -12.56 -11.58
C GLY A 450 -21.94 -13.00 -10.53
N ILE A 451 -23.25 -12.99 -10.83
CA ILE A 451 -24.29 -13.50 -9.93
C ILE A 451 -24.34 -15.03 -10.02
N ASN A 452 -23.33 -15.64 -9.41
CA ASN A 452 -23.04 -17.08 -9.45
C ASN A 452 -22.83 -17.63 -8.03
N GLY A 453 -23.06 -18.93 -7.85
CA GLY A 453 -22.66 -19.66 -6.64
C GLY A 453 -23.70 -19.71 -5.51
N LEU A 454 -23.23 -20.07 -4.31
CA LEU A 454 -24.07 -20.36 -3.14
C LEU A 454 -24.42 -19.08 -2.36
N ALA A 455 -25.53 -19.11 -1.62
CA ALA A 455 -26.03 -17.94 -0.86
C ALA A 455 -24.99 -17.30 0.09
N LYS A 456 -24.14 -18.12 0.72
CA LYS A 456 -23.05 -17.69 1.63
C LYS A 456 -21.89 -16.97 0.91
N ASP A 457 -21.74 -17.19 -0.40
CA ASP A 457 -20.61 -16.71 -1.22
C ASP A 457 -21.04 -15.57 -2.18
N LYS A 458 -22.34 -15.22 -2.19
CA LYS A 458 -22.89 -14.08 -2.98
C LYS A 458 -22.11 -12.78 -2.72
N ARG A 459 -21.97 -11.96 -3.76
CA ARG A 459 -21.31 -10.63 -3.77
C ARG A 459 -22.12 -9.66 -4.62
N VAL A 460 -21.96 -8.35 -4.44
CA VAL A 460 -22.48 -7.38 -5.42
C VAL A 460 -21.60 -7.43 -6.68
N PRO A 461 -22.17 -7.51 -7.89
CA PRO A 461 -21.43 -7.39 -9.15
C PRO A 461 -20.54 -6.14 -9.17
N ALA A 462 -19.32 -6.26 -9.69
CA ALA A 462 -18.39 -5.13 -9.74
C ALA A 462 -18.89 -3.96 -10.62
N SER A 463 -19.75 -4.23 -11.60
CA SER A 463 -20.47 -3.21 -12.36
C SER A 463 -21.46 -2.43 -11.49
N ILE A 464 -22.34 -3.14 -10.77
CA ILE A 464 -23.36 -2.57 -9.88
C ILE A 464 -22.75 -1.85 -8.66
N LEU A 465 -21.68 -2.39 -8.08
CA LEU A 465 -20.93 -1.76 -6.98
C LEU A 465 -20.31 -0.41 -7.39
N ASN A 466 -20.04 -0.23 -8.69
CA ASN A 466 -19.40 0.93 -9.31
C ASN A 466 -20.35 1.76 -10.18
N ALA A 467 -21.65 1.45 -10.13
CA ALA A 467 -22.70 2.11 -10.88
C ALA A 467 -22.98 3.55 -10.39
N SER A 468 -23.87 4.25 -11.09
CA SER A 468 -24.37 5.58 -10.67
C SER A 468 -25.06 5.54 -9.30
N GLU A 469 -25.19 6.71 -8.66
CA GLU A 469 -25.91 6.79 -7.37
C GLU A 469 -27.40 6.40 -7.52
N GLU A 470 -28.00 6.57 -8.69
CA GLU A 470 -29.40 6.19 -8.92
C GLU A 470 -29.58 4.67 -9.06
N GLU A 471 -28.70 4.01 -9.84
CA GLU A 471 -28.67 2.54 -9.91
C GLU A 471 -28.40 1.93 -8.54
N ILE A 472 -27.50 2.52 -7.75
CA ILE A 472 -27.21 2.08 -6.37
C ILE A 472 -28.43 2.21 -5.47
N ARG A 473 -29.11 3.36 -5.48
CA ARG A 473 -30.33 3.58 -4.69
C ARG A 473 -31.42 2.57 -5.05
N ASN A 474 -31.60 2.29 -6.34
CA ASN A 474 -32.57 1.32 -6.83
C ASN A 474 -32.16 -0.13 -6.52
N PHE A 475 -30.90 -0.52 -6.70
CA PHE A 475 -30.38 -1.83 -6.31
C PHE A 475 -30.55 -2.10 -4.81
N ILE A 476 -30.20 -1.13 -3.95
CA ILE A 476 -30.42 -1.22 -2.50
C ILE A 476 -31.92 -1.31 -2.19
N ALA A 477 -32.78 -0.59 -2.91
CA ALA A 477 -34.23 -0.71 -2.75
C ALA A 477 -34.74 -2.11 -3.07
N GLY A 478 -34.25 -2.75 -4.14
CA GLY A 478 -34.62 -4.11 -4.50
C GLY A 478 -34.10 -5.16 -3.52
N PHE A 479 -32.85 -5.02 -3.08
CA PHE A 479 -32.27 -5.89 -2.06
C PHE A 479 -32.98 -5.72 -0.70
N TYR A 480 -33.47 -4.52 -0.36
CA TYR A 480 -34.32 -4.28 0.82
C TYR A 480 -35.77 -4.77 0.62
N ASP A 481 -36.32 -4.71 -0.60
CA ASP A 481 -37.63 -5.27 -0.92
C ASP A 481 -37.64 -6.79 -0.70
N ALA A 482 -36.54 -7.49 -0.97
CA ALA A 482 -36.33 -8.87 -0.54
C ALA A 482 -35.98 -8.97 0.97
N GLU A 483 -34.70 -8.74 1.33
CA GLU A 483 -34.08 -9.06 2.64
C GLU A 483 -34.25 -7.98 3.72
N GLY A 484 -34.96 -6.89 3.44
CA GLY A 484 -35.11 -5.75 4.34
C GLY A 484 -36.22 -5.88 5.40
N ASN A 485 -35.98 -5.38 6.60
CA ASN A 485 -36.94 -5.32 7.72
C ASN A 485 -36.77 -4.02 8.54
N SER A 486 -37.90 -3.44 8.96
CA SER A 486 -38.01 -2.09 9.51
C SER A 486 -38.34 -2.01 11.01
N ARG A 487 -38.46 -3.15 11.72
CA ARG A 487 -39.07 -3.28 13.08
C ARG A 487 -38.69 -2.22 14.15
N GLU A 488 -37.49 -1.64 14.06
CA GLU A 488 -37.00 -0.59 14.97
C GLU A 488 -36.11 0.38 14.19
N ALA A 489 -35.23 -0.16 13.35
CA ALA A 489 -34.39 0.57 12.42
C ALA A 489 -34.24 -0.25 11.12
N PRO A 490 -33.87 0.36 9.98
CA PRO A 490 -33.64 -0.35 8.73
C PRO A 490 -32.55 -1.40 8.90
N ARG A 491 -32.88 -2.66 8.58
CA ARG A 491 -31.98 -3.80 8.64
C ARG A 491 -32.07 -4.64 7.38
N LEU A 492 -30.92 -5.10 6.90
CA LEU A 492 -30.79 -6.06 5.79
C LEU A 492 -30.07 -7.30 6.30
N PHE A 493 -30.50 -8.49 5.86
CA PHE A 493 -29.94 -9.77 6.28
C PHE A 493 -29.19 -10.47 5.14
N SER A 494 -28.25 -11.33 5.49
CA SER A 494 -27.70 -12.33 4.56
C SER A 494 -26.92 -13.43 5.31
N SER A 495 -26.73 -14.56 4.63
CA SER A 495 -25.69 -15.55 4.98
C SER A 495 -24.31 -15.17 4.43
N SER A 496 -24.23 -14.33 3.38
CA SER A 496 -22.96 -13.76 2.91
C SER A 496 -22.61 -12.49 3.69
N LYS A 497 -21.54 -12.58 4.48
CA LYS A 497 -20.95 -11.41 5.16
C LYS A 497 -20.43 -10.39 4.15
N ASP A 498 -19.79 -10.87 3.09
CA ASP A 498 -19.12 -10.02 2.11
C ASP A 498 -20.10 -9.33 1.15
N LEU A 499 -21.29 -9.91 0.92
CA LEU A 499 -22.42 -9.20 0.30
C LEU A 499 -22.84 -7.99 1.14
N LEU A 500 -23.04 -8.17 2.44
CA LEU A 500 -23.41 -7.05 3.32
C LEU A 500 -22.29 -6.01 3.45
N LYS A 501 -21.01 -6.41 3.41
CA LYS A 501 -19.89 -5.44 3.33
C LYS A 501 -19.85 -4.70 1.99
N ASP A 502 -20.20 -5.33 0.88
CA ASP A 502 -20.34 -4.63 -0.42
C ASP A 502 -21.45 -3.56 -0.32
N VAL A 503 -22.64 -3.93 0.17
CA VAL A 503 -23.77 -3.02 0.39
C VAL A 503 -23.44 -1.91 1.41
N GLN A 504 -22.64 -2.21 2.44
CA GLN A 504 -22.12 -1.21 3.39
C GLN A 504 -21.27 -0.13 2.70
N MET A 505 -20.45 -0.51 1.71
CA MET A 505 -19.69 0.48 0.92
C MET A 505 -20.60 1.29 -0.02
N MET A 506 -21.65 0.69 -0.56
CA MET A 506 -22.65 1.41 -1.37
C MET A 506 -23.43 2.44 -0.54
N LEU A 507 -23.81 2.10 0.70
CA LEU A 507 -24.41 3.04 1.66
C LEU A 507 -23.43 4.16 2.04
N LEU A 508 -22.14 3.86 2.26
CA LEU A 508 -21.11 4.88 2.47
C LEU A 508 -20.93 5.83 1.26
N ARG A 509 -21.15 5.38 0.02
CA ARG A 509 -21.15 6.28 -1.16
C ARG A 509 -22.29 7.30 -1.07
N LEU A 510 -23.49 6.83 -0.74
CA LEU A 510 -24.67 7.67 -0.47
C LEU A 510 -24.56 8.51 0.83
N GLY A 511 -23.53 8.28 1.64
CA GLY A 511 -23.32 8.98 2.92
C GLY A 511 -24.24 8.52 4.05
N ILE A 512 -24.70 7.26 4.01
CA ILE A 512 -25.51 6.60 5.04
C ILE A 512 -24.60 5.68 5.85
N ASP A 513 -24.50 5.89 7.17
CA ASP A 513 -23.76 5.00 8.06
C ASP A 513 -24.54 3.71 8.36
N ALA A 514 -23.87 2.57 8.30
CA ALA A 514 -24.50 1.25 8.48
C ALA A 514 -23.53 0.28 9.16
N HIS A 515 -23.99 -0.36 10.23
CA HIS A 515 -23.18 -1.24 11.07
C HIS A 515 -23.44 -2.71 10.74
N LEU A 516 -22.38 -3.44 10.38
CA LEU A 516 -22.40 -4.89 10.23
C LEU A 516 -22.35 -5.57 11.61
N LEU A 517 -23.28 -6.50 11.83
CA LEU A 517 -23.43 -7.30 13.04
C LEU A 517 -23.32 -8.79 12.70
N GLU A 518 -22.66 -9.55 13.57
CA GLU A 518 -22.53 -11.00 13.52
C GLU A 518 -23.42 -11.61 14.62
N ARG A 519 -24.28 -12.58 14.27
CA ARG A 519 -25.09 -13.34 15.24
C ARG A 519 -25.01 -14.83 14.95
N ASP A 520 -24.60 -15.61 15.94
CA ASP A 520 -24.75 -17.06 15.93
C ASP A 520 -26.24 -17.43 16.15
N ARG A 521 -26.79 -18.29 15.30
CA ARG A 521 -28.16 -18.81 15.40
C ARG A 521 -28.13 -20.33 15.38
N THR A 522 -28.39 -20.94 16.53
CA THR A 522 -28.67 -22.37 16.62
C THR A 522 -30.08 -22.64 16.11
N VAL A 523 -30.21 -23.59 15.18
CA VAL A 523 -31.48 -24.12 14.70
C VAL A 523 -31.54 -25.60 15.06
N MET A 524 -32.64 -26.02 15.71
CA MET A 524 -32.96 -27.43 15.88
C MET A 524 -33.50 -27.97 14.57
N LEU A 525 -32.83 -28.97 13.99
CA LEU A 525 -33.38 -29.73 12.87
C LEU A 525 -34.46 -30.72 13.39
N PRO A 526 -35.40 -31.18 12.53
CA PRO A 526 -36.43 -32.15 12.94
C PRO A 526 -35.88 -33.42 13.60
N GLN A 527 -34.65 -33.81 13.25
CA GLN A 527 -33.90 -34.94 13.82
C GLN A 527 -33.28 -34.65 15.20
N LYS A 528 -33.76 -33.64 15.93
CA LYS A 528 -33.21 -33.09 17.20
C LYS A 528 -31.73 -32.64 17.17
N ARG A 529 -31.07 -32.69 16.01
CA ARG A 529 -29.68 -32.23 15.81
C ARG A 529 -29.62 -30.70 15.82
N GLN A 530 -28.79 -30.13 16.69
CA GLN A 530 -28.51 -28.69 16.70
C GLN A 530 -27.54 -28.32 15.58
N PHE A 531 -27.88 -27.31 14.78
CA PHE A 531 -27.02 -26.73 13.77
C PHE A 531 -26.83 -25.23 14.03
N SER A 532 -25.62 -24.80 14.40
CA SER A 532 -25.30 -23.39 14.57
C SER A 532 -24.83 -22.78 13.25
N HIS A 533 -25.50 -21.73 12.80
CA HIS A 533 -25.11 -20.97 11.61
C HIS A 533 -24.98 -19.48 11.93
N LYS A 534 -24.05 -18.81 11.24
CA LYS A 534 -23.81 -17.38 11.41
C LYS A 534 -24.66 -16.56 10.44
N PHE A 535 -25.56 -15.77 11.01
CA PHE A 535 -26.32 -14.78 10.27
C PHE A 535 -25.66 -13.42 10.44
N TYR A 536 -25.58 -12.68 9.35
CA TYR A 536 -25.07 -11.32 9.34
C TYR A 536 -26.25 -10.35 9.15
N THR A 537 -26.12 -9.17 9.75
CA THR A 537 -27.13 -8.11 9.64
C THR A 537 -26.45 -6.79 9.44
N LEU A 538 -26.89 -6.02 8.44
CA LEU A 538 -26.45 -4.65 8.22
C LEU A 538 -27.55 -3.72 8.74
N GLN A 539 -27.26 -2.92 9.77
CA GLN A 539 -28.23 -2.07 10.47
C GLN A 539 -27.84 -0.60 10.39
N ILE A 540 -28.78 0.25 9.96
CA ILE A 540 -28.62 1.70 9.94
C ILE A 540 -29.10 2.23 11.29
N ILE A 541 -28.17 2.62 12.18
CA ILE A 541 -28.48 2.93 13.59
C ILE A 541 -28.78 4.42 13.79
N GLY A 542 -27.91 5.31 13.33
CA GLY A 542 -28.04 6.75 13.57
C GLY A 542 -29.33 7.32 12.99
N LYS A 543 -30.11 8.07 13.78
CA LYS A 543 -31.40 8.62 13.34
C LYS A 543 -31.31 9.37 12.00
N LYS A 544 -30.27 10.17 11.79
CA LYS A 544 -30.06 10.94 10.54
C LYS A 544 -29.82 10.04 9.34
N ASP A 545 -29.10 8.94 9.53
CA ASP A 545 -28.83 7.92 8.52
C ASP A 545 -30.09 7.13 8.18
N GLN A 546 -30.96 6.87 9.18
CA GLN A 546 -32.29 6.30 8.96
C GLN A 546 -33.17 7.26 8.13
N GLU A 547 -33.21 8.55 8.49
CA GLU A 547 -33.95 9.59 7.74
C GLU A 547 -33.43 9.73 6.29
N LEU A 548 -32.10 9.69 6.10
CA LEU A 548 -31.47 9.73 4.79
C LEU A 548 -31.76 8.47 3.96
N PHE A 549 -31.76 7.29 4.57
CA PHE A 549 -32.16 6.04 3.91
C PHE A 549 -33.62 6.09 3.45
N ILE A 550 -34.55 6.52 4.31
CA ILE A 550 -35.98 6.67 3.98
C ILE A 550 -36.17 7.67 2.82
N LYS A 551 -35.39 8.76 2.79
CA LYS A 551 -35.44 9.76 1.72
C LYS A 551 -34.85 9.27 0.40
N LEU A 552 -33.75 8.51 0.43
CA LEU A 552 -33.00 8.14 -0.77
C LEU A 552 -33.43 6.82 -1.40
N ILE A 553 -33.80 5.79 -0.62
CA ILE A 553 -33.99 4.43 -1.12
C ILE A 553 -35.47 4.18 -1.48
N PRO A 554 -35.84 4.02 -2.77
CA PRO A 554 -37.24 3.94 -3.21
C PRO A 554 -37.93 2.58 -2.95
N THR A 555 -37.65 1.93 -1.82
CA THR A 555 -38.19 0.61 -1.44
C THR A 555 -39.73 0.62 -1.29
N LEU A 556 -40.39 -0.44 -1.75
CA LEU A 556 -41.83 -0.65 -1.59
C LEU A 556 -42.22 -0.73 -0.11
N LYS A 557 -41.30 -1.20 0.75
CA LYS A 557 -41.47 -1.24 2.20
C LYS A 557 -41.38 0.15 2.85
N GLY A 558 -41.08 1.23 2.11
CA GLY A 558 -40.80 2.57 2.62
C GLY A 558 -41.83 3.11 3.62
N LYS A 559 -43.13 2.93 3.36
CA LYS A 559 -44.22 3.36 4.28
C LYS A 559 -44.22 2.64 5.64
N THR A 560 -43.48 1.54 5.78
CA THR A 560 -43.32 0.79 7.04
C THR A 560 -42.09 1.22 7.85
N ILE A 561 -41.21 2.05 7.27
CA ILE A 561 -39.98 2.51 7.91
C ILE A 561 -40.25 3.80 8.66
N LYS A 562 -40.01 3.80 9.98
CA LYS A 562 -40.03 5.01 10.82
C LYS A 562 -38.65 5.17 11.45
N ALA A 563 -38.05 6.35 11.32
CA ALA A 563 -36.76 6.63 11.93
C ALA A 563 -36.89 6.69 13.46
N THR A 564 -36.21 5.79 14.18
CA THR A 564 -36.27 5.76 15.65
C THR A 564 -35.28 6.69 16.31
N SER A 565 -35.59 7.11 17.54
CA SER A 565 -34.87 8.09 18.35
C SER A 565 -33.57 7.56 19.00
N VAL A 566 -32.81 6.71 18.30
CA VAL A 566 -31.44 6.37 18.71
C VAL A 566 -30.51 7.55 18.36
N TRP A 567 -30.41 8.49 19.31
CA TRP A 567 -29.48 9.63 19.25
C TRP A 567 -28.04 9.18 19.54
N GLU A 568 -27.42 8.48 18.58
CA GLU A 568 -25.98 8.21 18.62
C GLU A 568 -25.19 9.43 18.12
N GLU A 569 -24.85 10.34 19.04
CA GLU A 569 -23.93 11.45 18.72
C GLU A 569 -22.48 10.95 18.55
N GLU A 570 -21.77 11.53 17.57
CA GLU A 570 -20.35 11.27 17.32
C GLU A 570 -19.49 11.44 18.59
N LYS A 571 -18.71 10.41 18.91
CA LYS A 571 -17.78 10.35 20.04
C LYS A 571 -16.37 10.68 19.55
N LEU A 572 -15.68 11.62 20.19
CA LEU A 572 -14.36 12.11 19.78
C LEU A 572 -13.31 11.74 20.85
N PRO A 573 -12.29 10.91 20.55
CA PRO A 573 -11.34 10.35 21.52
C PRO A 573 -10.25 11.37 21.94
N VAL A 574 -10.66 12.57 22.33
CA VAL A 574 -9.80 13.74 22.55
C VAL A 574 -9.27 13.87 23.98
N GLN A 575 -9.47 12.89 24.87
CA GLN A 575 -9.18 13.05 26.31
C GLN A 575 -7.71 13.41 26.59
N GLU A 576 -6.74 12.81 25.89
CA GLU A 576 -5.32 13.14 26.05
C GLU A 576 -4.96 14.53 25.51
N ILE A 577 -5.71 15.05 24.51
CA ILE A 577 -5.58 16.45 24.05
C ILE A 577 -6.13 17.39 25.11
N LEU A 578 -7.34 17.12 25.63
CA LEU A 578 -7.97 17.91 26.69
C LEU A 578 -7.10 17.95 27.95
N LYS A 579 -6.67 16.79 28.45
CA LYS A 579 -5.78 16.65 29.62
C LYS A 579 -4.53 17.52 29.50
N LYS A 580 -3.88 17.52 28.33
CA LYS A 580 -2.70 18.37 28.08
C LYS A 580 -3.01 19.86 27.87
N ILE A 581 -4.26 20.25 27.60
CA ILE A 581 -4.71 21.65 27.64
C ILE A 581 -5.00 22.08 29.10
N PHE A 582 -5.63 21.22 29.90
CA PHE A 582 -5.83 21.44 31.33
C PHE A 582 -4.49 21.61 32.09
N GLU A 583 -3.53 20.71 31.88
CA GLU A 583 -2.18 20.80 32.46
C GLU A 583 -1.47 22.13 32.10
N GLU A 584 -1.68 22.68 30.90
CA GLU A 584 -1.07 23.95 30.47
C GLU A 584 -1.83 25.18 30.98
N LEU A 585 -3.17 25.12 31.07
CA LEU A 585 -3.97 26.18 31.69
C LEU A 585 -3.67 26.32 33.18
N GLU A 586 -3.54 25.21 33.90
CA GLU A 586 -3.23 25.19 35.33
C GLU A 586 -1.81 25.72 35.62
N LYS A 587 -0.81 25.35 34.79
CA LYS A 587 0.54 25.92 34.87
C LYS A 587 0.58 27.43 34.60
N ASN A 588 -0.29 27.92 33.73
CA ASN A 588 -0.38 29.34 33.40
C ASN A 588 -1.30 30.13 34.38
N GLY A 589 -1.51 29.62 35.60
CA GLY A 589 -2.34 30.25 36.64
C GLY A 589 -3.85 30.24 36.38
N LYS A 590 -4.33 29.66 35.27
CA LYS A 590 -5.73 29.71 34.84
C LYS A 590 -6.59 28.61 35.48
N VAL A 591 -6.37 28.37 36.78
CA VAL A 591 -6.94 27.26 37.58
C VAL A 591 -8.48 27.25 37.57
N GLY A 592 -9.11 28.42 37.46
CA GLY A 592 -10.56 28.60 37.37
C GLY A 592 -11.23 27.94 36.15
N PHE A 593 -10.48 27.39 35.18
CA PHE A 593 -11.05 26.69 34.04
C PHE A 593 -11.87 25.45 34.42
N ARG A 594 -11.46 24.69 35.44
CA ARG A 594 -12.25 23.55 35.97
C ARG A 594 -13.61 23.99 36.50
N TYR A 595 -13.63 25.10 37.25
CA TYR A 595 -14.84 25.72 37.80
C TYR A 595 -15.75 26.26 36.68
N ALA A 596 -15.18 26.94 35.67
CA ALA A 596 -15.94 27.43 34.53
C ALA A 596 -16.64 26.31 33.74
N MET A 597 -15.98 25.17 33.52
CA MET A 597 -16.62 24.00 32.89
C MET A 597 -17.75 23.42 33.75
N GLN A 598 -17.58 23.37 35.08
CA GLN A 598 -18.59 22.83 35.98
C GLN A 598 -19.82 23.74 36.09
N ILE A 599 -19.64 25.05 36.23
CA ILE A 599 -20.73 26.02 36.44
C ILE A 599 -21.35 26.49 35.12
N LYS A 600 -20.54 26.89 34.13
CA LYS A 600 -21.04 27.56 32.91
C LYS A 600 -21.43 26.61 31.78
N GLU A 601 -21.13 25.31 31.90
CA GLU A 601 -21.45 24.30 30.88
C GLU A 601 -22.14 23.03 31.43
N ASN A 602 -22.28 22.93 32.76
CA ASN A 602 -22.67 21.72 33.51
C ASN A 602 -21.83 20.48 33.14
N ILE A 603 -20.50 20.63 33.07
CA ILE A 603 -19.56 19.55 32.73
C ILE A 603 -18.56 19.35 33.88
N LYS A 604 -18.69 18.20 34.56
CA LYS A 604 -17.66 17.69 35.48
C LYS A 604 -16.43 17.22 34.69
N SER A 605 -15.57 18.16 34.36
CA SER A 605 -14.41 18.02 33.46
C SER A 605 -13.56 16.78 33.73
N SER A 606 -13.32 16.43 34.99
CA SER A 606 -12.51 15.27 35.39
C SER A 606 -13.01 13.92 34.84
N ARG A 607 -14.30 13.76 34.51
CA ARG A 607 -14.81 12.56 33.82
C ARG A 607 -14.13 12.37 32.46
N TYR A 608 -13.93 13.46 31.73
CA TYR A 608 -13.40 13.49 30.35
C TYR A 608 -11.87 13.63 30.28
N LEU A 609 -11.18 13.65 31.42
CA LEU A 609 -9.72 13.55 31.50
C LEU A 609 -9.23 12.12 31.76
N GLY A 610 -10.18 11.19 31.95
CA GLY A 610 -9.94 9.75 32.07
C GLY A 610 -10.57 8.96 30.91
N ALA A 611 -11.16 7.80 31.22
CA ALA A 611 -11.65 6.87 30.22
C ALA A 611 -12.92 7.32 29.45
N MET A 612 -13.65 8.33 29.92
CA MET A 612 -14.90 8.76 29.27
C MET A 612 -14.63 9.58 28.01
N VAL A 613 -15.05 9.05 26.87
CA VAL A 613 -14.94 9.71 25.56
C VAL A 613 -16.06 10.76 25.42
N PRO A 614 -15.76 12.05 25.19
CA PRO A 614 -16.77 13.07 25.02
C PRO A 614 -17.52 12.94 23.69
N MET A 615 -18.79 13.34 23.71
CA MET A 615 -19.59 13.56 22.50
C MET A 615 -19.16 14.87 21.79
N LYS A 616 -19.49 15.02 20.51
CA LYS A 616 -19.11 16.19 19.70
C LYS A 616 -19.62 17.52 20.28
N SER A 617 -20.87 17.57 20.74
CA SER A 617 -21.47 18.66 21.50
C SER A 617 -20.67 19.03 22.76
N THR A 618 -20.16 18.02 23.48
CA THR A 618 -19.32 18.20 24.67
C THR A 618 -17.96 18.80 24.30
N VAL A 619 -17.37 18.38 23.17
CA VAL A 619 -16.13 18.97 22.63
C VAL A 619 -16.35 20.42 22.16
N ALA A 620 -17.51 20.75 21.56
CA ALA A 620 -17.86 22.12 21.22
C ALA A 620 -17.88 23.03 22.46
N LYS A 621 -18.49 22.57 23.56
CA LYS A 621 -18.47 23.27 24.86
C LYS A 621 -17.05 23.47 25.40
N PHE A 622 -16.19 22.45 25.34
CA PHE A 622 -14.78 22.58 25.70
C PHE A 622 -14.07 23.64 24.83
N ILE A 623 -14.17 23.57 23.49
CA ILE A 623 -13.55 24.54 22.57
C ILE A 623 -14.01 25.98 22.88
N ARG A 624 -15.32 26.16 23.15
CA ARG A 624 -15.92 27.45 23.51
C ARG A 624 -15.32 28.03 24.79
N GLN A 625 -15.18 27.23 25.85
CA GLN A 625 -14.62 27.71 27.12
C GLN A 625 -13.10 27.88 27.04
N ILE A 626 -12.35 27.01 26.37
CA ILE A 626 -10.89 27.16 26.19
C ILE A 626 -10.55 28.50 25.50
N GLY A 627 -11.37 28.93 24.53
CA GLY A 627 -11.25 30.25 23.91
C GLY A 627 -11.41 31.42 24.87
N LYS A 628 -12.32 31.32 25.86
CA LYS A 628 -12.54 32.36 26.88
C LYS A 628 -11.39 32.49 27.89
N PHE A 629 -10.51 31.50 27.97
CA PHE A 629 -9.30 31.52 28.82
C PHE A 629 -8.03 31.90 28.03
N ASP A 630 -8.18 32.47 26.83
CA ASP A 630 -7.12 32.87 25.90
C ASP A 630 -5.96 31.85 25.78
N TYR A 631 -6.32 30.58 25.54
CA TYR A 631 -5.35 29.56 25.23
C TYR A 631 -5.15 29.48 23.71
N LYS A 632 -3.97 29.86 23.24
CA LYS A 632 -3.58 29.87 21.81
C LYS A 632 -2.67 28.70 21.39
N GLY A 633 -2.48 27.71 22.27
CA GLY A 633 -1.54 26.60 22.06
C GLY A 633 -1.95 25.61 20.96
N LYS A 634 -0.94 24.95 20.36
CA LYS A 634 -1.08 23.99 19.23
C LYS A 634 -2.14 22.91 19.45
N LYS A 635 -2.40 22.51 20.70
CA LYS A 635 -3.40 21.49 21.04
C LYS A 635 -4.85 21.95 20.81
N LEU A 636 -5.14 23.25 20.93
CA LEU A 636 -6.46 23.79 20.57
C LEU A 636 -6.69 23.76 19.05
N LYS A 637 -5.63 23.98 18.24
CA LYS A 637 -5.75 23.78 16.79
C LYS A 637 -6.10 22.31 16.50
N ILE A 638 -5.33 21.36 17.02
CA ILE A 638 -5.61 19.91 16.86
C ILE A 638 -7.03 19.55 17.31
N LEU A 639 -7.49 20.08 18.45
CA LEU A 639 -8.84 19.85 18.97
C LEU A 639 -9.93 20.40 18.03
N LYS A 640 -9.72 21.59 17.46
CA LYS A 640 -10.61 22.20 16.46
C LYS A 640 -10.59 21.43 15.15
N ASP A 641 -9.43 20.98 14.67
CA ASP A 641 -9.30 20.22 13.42
C ASP A 641 -10.06 18.88 13.50
N VAL A 642 -9.89 18.15 14.61
CA VAL A 642 -10.62 16.89 14.89
C VAL A 642 -12.13 17.12 15.03
N TYR A 643 -12.54 18.21 15.68
CA TYR A 643 -13.96 18.57 15.81
C TYR A 643 -14.59 18.94 14.45
N ASN A 644 -13.87 19.73 13.64
CA ASN A 644 -14.35 20.22 12.34
C ASN A 644 -14.37 19.14 11.24
N SER A 645 -13.72 17.99 11.43
CA SER A 645 -13.63 16.98 10.39
C SER A 645 -15.00 16.43 9.96
N SER A 646 -15.29 16.57 8.66
CA SER A 646 -16.61 16.33 8.07
C SER A 646 -16.76 14.96 7.43
N ASN A 647 -15.68 14.33 6.93
CA ASN A 647 -15.73 13.03 6.25
C ASN A 647 -15.10 11.87 7.05
N THR A 648 -14.37 12.15 8.14
CA THR A 648 -13.79 11.10 9.02
C THR A 648 -14.65 10.87 10.26
N LYS A 649 -14.58 9.68 10.86
CA LYS A 649 -15.16 9.35 12.18
C LYS A 649 -14.20 8.46 12.97
N TRP A 650 -14.41 8.35 14.28
CA TRP A 650 -13.60 7.51 15.17
C TRP A 650 -14.37 6.24 15.56
N LEU A 651 -13.95 5.10 15.01
CA LEU A 651 -14.52 3.78 15.25
C LEU A 651 -13.89 3.14 16.49
N LYS A 652 -14.69 2.83 17.51
CA LYS A 652 -14.26 2.10 18.71
C LYS A 652 -14.09 0.61 18.41
N VAL A 653 -12.87 0.11 18.56
CA VAL A 653 -12.52 -1.32 18.43
C VAL A 653 -13.29 -2.12 19.48
N LYS A 654 -14.10 -3.10 19.02
CA LYS A 654 -14.94 -3.99 19.85
C LYS A 654 -14.32 -5.36 20.04
N LYS A 655 -13.65 -5.88 19.02
CA LYS A 655 -13.23 -7.28 18.91
C LYS A 655 -12.07 -7.38 17.93
N ILE A 656 -11.00 -8.07 18.33
CA ILE A 656 -9.87 -8.40 17.46
C ILE A 656 -9.74 -9.91 17.47
N LYS A 657 -9.73 -10.55 16.31
CA LYS A 657 -9.62 -12.02 16.18
C LYS A 657 -8.58 -12.40 15.14
N ARG A 658 -7.58 -13.19 15.54
CA ARG A 658 -6.65 -13.86 14.60
C ARG A 658 -7.42 -14.89 13.76
N LEU A 659 -7.18 -14.90 12.45
CA LEU A 659 -7.75 -15.88 11.52
C LEU A 659 -7.02 -17.24 11.65
N PRO A 660 -7.69 -18.37 11.34
CA PRO A 660 -7.14 -19.70 11.62
C PRO A 660 -5.96 -20.10 10.72
N SER A 661 -5.92 -19.68 9.44
CA SER A 661 -4.74 -19.97 8.61
C SER A 661 -3.57 -19.04 9.00
N PRO A 662 -2.36 -19.59 9.19
CA PRO A 662 -1.16 -18.77 9.35
C PRO A 662 -0.65 -18.18 8.01
N ARG A 663 -1.24 -18.58 6.88
CA ARG A 663 -0.82 -18.19 5.53
C ARG A 663 -2.03 -17.80 4.66
N TYR A 664 -2.17 -16.50 4.42
CA TYR A 664 -2.99 -15.93 3.36
C TYR A 664 -2.09 -15.15 2.40
N ASN A 665 -2.40 -15.14 1.11
CA ASN A 665 -1.86 -14.12 0.20
C ASN A 665 -2.51 -12.77 0.56
N VAL A 666 -1.70 -11.72 0.69
CA VAL A 666 -2.12 -10.41 1.22
C VAL A 666 -1.42 -9.28 0.45
N PHE A 667 -2.09 -8.14 0.27
CA PHE A 667 -1.64 -7.07 -0.62
C PHE A 667 -1.29 -5.77 0.12
N ASP A 668 -0.27 -5.04 -0.34
CA ASP A 668 0.08 -3.68 0.12
C ASP A 668 0.10 -2.71 -1.07
N PHE A 669 -0.23 -1.45 -0.82
CA PHE A 669 -0.38 -0.40 -1.82
C PHE A 669 0.32 0.87 -1.35
N THR A 670 1.29 1.34 -2.14
CA THR A 670 2.00 2.59 -1.87
C THR A 670 1.24 3.74 -2.51
N VAL A 671 0.83 4.74 -1.71
CA VAL A 671 -0.14 5.76 -2.13
C VAL A 671 0.38 7.17 -1.85
N SER A 672 0.40 8.02 -2.88
CA SER A 672 0.88 9.42 -2.82
C SER A 672 -0.13 10.38 -3.47
N PRO A 673 -0.41 11.57 -2.90
CA PRO A 673 0.30 12.22 -1.79
C PRO A 673 -0.31 12.00 -0.39
N THR A 674 -1.50 11.39 -0.28
CA THR A 674 -2.25 11.27 1.00
C THR A 674 -1.57 10.41 2.06
N GLN A 675 -0.69 9.50 1.65
CA GLN A 675 -0.05 8.50 2.51
C GLN A 675 -1.04 7.54 3.22
N ASN A 676 -2.24 7.40 2.64
CA ASN A 676 -3.27 6.47 3.09
C ASN A 676 -4.34 6.26 2.01
N LEU A 677 -5.13 5.19 2.20
CA LEU A 677 -6.24 4.76 1.37
C LEU A 677 -7.45 4.36 2.22
N ILE A 678 -8.66 4.54 1.68
CA ILE A 678 -9.91 4.16 2.36
C ILE A 678 -10.23 2.68 2.08
N THR A 679 -10.37 1.87 3.13
CA THR A 679 -10.41 0.40 3.07
C THR A 679 -11.49 -0.21 3.98
N ASP A 680 -12.49 -0.90 3.43
CA ASP A 680 -13.63 -1.47 4.18
C ASP A 680 -14.23 -0.47 5.23
N GLY A 681 -14.26 0.83 4.91
CA GLY A 681 -14.73 1.91 5.81
C GLY A 681 -13.69 2.49 6.79
N PHE A 682 -12.52 1.87 6.93
CA PHE A 682 -11.36 2.38 7.70
C PHE A 682 -10.47 3.29 6.85
N VAL A 683 -9.60 4.06 7.51
CA VAL A 683 -8.47 4.74 6.84
C VAL A 683 -7.18 3.97 7.15
N SER A 684 -6.58 3.36 6.12
CA SER A 684 -5.35 2.55 6.21
C SER A 684 -4.13 3.32 5.70
N HIS A 685 -3.05 3.33 6.47
CA HIS A 685 -1.76 3.94 6.07
C HIS A 685 -1.07 3.12 4.95
N ASN A 686 -0.28 3.76 4.08
CA ASN A 686 0.56 3.05 3.09
C ASN A 686 1.99 2.85 3.63
N SER A 687 2.36 1.61 3.95
CA SER A 687 3.59 1.42 4.75
C SER A 687 4.90 1.66 4.01
N PHE A 688 4.94 1.35 2.71
CA PHE A 688 6.18 1.18 1.96
C PHE A 688 7.21 2.32 2.11
N ALA A 689 6.82 3.60 1.95
CA ALA A 689 7.77 4.71 2.00
C ALA A 689 8.35 4.94 3.41
N THR A 690 7.47 5.04 4.41
CA THR A 690 7.83 5.34 5.80
C THR A 690 8.58 4.16 6.43
N ASP A 691 8.12 2.92 6.23
CA ASP A 691 8.77 1.73 6.77
C ASP A 691 10.11 1.42 6.07
N LEU A 692 10.29 1.79 4.79
CA LEU A 692 11.61 1.74 4.15
C LEU A 692 12.61 2.69 4.82
N LEU A 693 12.22 3.95 5.09
CA LEU A 693 13.09 4.89 5.81
C LEU A 693 13.35 4.44 7.26
N MET A 694 12.33 3.96 7.98
CA MET A 694 12.50 3.41 9.34
C MET A 694 13.40 2.15 9.36
N ALA A 695 13.44 1.38 8.28
CA ALA A 695 14.33 0.24 8.12
C ALA A 695 15.70 0.58 7.47
N GLY A 696 16.04 1.87 7.35
CA GLY A 696 17.35 2.33 6.88
C GLY A 696 17.58 2.26 5.38
N ALA A 697 16.54 2.17 4.56
CA ALA A 697 16.66 2.41 3.12
C ALA A 697 16.90 3.91 2.86
N ASP A 698 17.70 4.22 1.84
CA ASP A 698 18.04 5.61 1.53
C ASP A 698 16.89 6.35 0.79
N LEU A 699 16.81 7.66 0.99
CA LEU A 699 15.79 8.51 0.37
C LEU A 699 15.73 8.41 -1.15
N ARG A 700 16.81 8.01 -1.85
CA ARG A 700 16.80 7.87 -3.30
C ARG A 700 16.29 6.52 -3.74
N SER A 701 16.62 5.43 -3.05
CA SER A 701 15.92 4.15 -3.24
C SER A 701 14.42 4.30 -3.02
N VAL A 702 14.01 5.01 -1.97
CA VAL A 702 12.59 5.35 -1.75
C VAL A 702 12.06 6.22 -2.89
N GLN A 703 12.70 7.35 -3.23
CA GLN A 703 12.27 8.24 -4.33
C GLN A 703 12.09 7.49 -5.67
N GLU A 704 13.04 6.63 -6.03
CA GLU A 704 13.10 5.87 -7.28
C GLU A 704 12.01 4.79 -7.32
N MET A 705 11.73 4.11 -6.20
CA MET A 705 10.59 3.18 -6.07
C MET A 705 9.22 3.89 -5.99
N LEU A 706 9.18 5.15 -5.54
CA LEU A 706 7.96 5.98 -5.49
C LEU A 706 7.67 6.74 -6.80
N GLY A 707 8.56 6.68 -7.80
CA GLY A 707 8.44 7.47 -9.03
C GLY A 707 8.50 8.99 -8.82
N HIS A 708 9.01 9.46 -7.68
CA HIS A 708 8.99 10.87 -7.29
C HIS A 708 10.00 11.69 -8.11
N LYS A 709 9.53 12.58 -8.99
CA LYS A 709 10.38 13.43 -9.85
C LYS A 709 11.31 14.38 -9.07
N ASN A 710 10.94 14.76 -7.85
CA ASN A 710 11.76 15.56 -6.94
C ASN A 710 12.00 14.81 -5.61
N ILE A 711 13.20 14.96 -5.03
CA ILE A 711 13.54 14.36 -3.74
C ILE A 711 12.85 15.07 -2.57
N SER A 712 12.48 16.35 -2.69
CA SER A 712 11.74 17.06 -1.65
C SER A 712 10.37 16.45 -1.36
N THR A 713 9.67 15.97 -2.39
CA THR A 713 8.43 15.18 -2.28
C THR A 713 8.64 13.86 -1.51
N THR A 714 9.89 13.41 -1.38
CA THR A 714 10.29 12.22 -0.61
C THR A 714 10.86 12.56 0.76
N GLN A 715 11.37 13.78 0.96
CA GLN A 715 11.78 14.28 2.28
C GLN A 715 10.59 14.41 3.24
N ILE A 716 9.36 14.55 2.74
CA ILE A 716 8.13 14.55 3.55
C ILE A 716 8.06 13.33 4.50
N TYR A 717 8.52 12.15 4.05
CA TYR A 717 8.50 10.93 4.85
C TYR A 717 9.52 10.93 6.02
N THR A 718 10.55 11.79 6.02
CA THR A 718 11.49 11.88 7.17
C THR A 718 10.91 12.67 8.34
N HIS A 719 9.90 13.51 8.11
CA HIS A 719 9.22 14.31 9.15
C HIS A 719 8.30 13.44 10.05
N VAL A 720 8.03 12.20 9.63
CA VAL A 720 7.24 11.20 10.36
C VAL A 720 8.12 10.43 11.36
N THR A 721 9.42 10.28 11.08
CA THR A 721 10.30 9.34 11.79
C THR A 721 11.05 9.98 12.98
N ASN A 722 10.85 9.41 14.18
CA ASN A 722 11.56 9.65 15.44
C ASN A 722 11.34 11.04 16.11
N LYS A 723 11.02 11.02 17.41
CA LYS A 723 10.87 12.21 18.27
C LYS A 723 12.13 13.09 18.29
N GLN A 724 13.31 12.50 18.40
CA GLN A 724 14.58 13.25 18.43
C GLN A 724 14.80 14.12 17.19
N LEU A 725 14.36 13.67 16.01
CA LEU A 725 14.50 14.45 14.78
C LEU A 725 13.52 15.65 14.71
N ARG A 726 12.35 15.54 15.35
CA ARG A 726 11.44 16.68 15.53
C ARG A 726 12.00 17.72 16.51
N ASP A 727 12.54 17.26 17.63
CA ASP A 727 13.13 18.14 18.64
C ASP A 727 14.36 18.90 18.07
N ILE A 728 15.18 18.22 17.26
CA ILE A 728 16.28 18.82 16.48
C ILE A 728 15.74 19.85 15.46
N HIS A 729 14.77 19.51 14.61
CA HIS A 729 14.22 20.44 13.62
C HIS A 729 13.57 21.67 14.28
N ALA A 730 12.93 21.52 15.44
CA ALA A 730 12.39 22.63 16.21
C ALA A 730 13.48 23.57 16.72
N ALA A 731 14.64 23.05 17.14
CA ALA A 731 15.78 23.87 17.54
C ALA A 731 16.43 24.62 16.35
N PHE A 732 16.51 24.00 15.17
CA PHE A 732 17.14 24.61 13.98
C PHE A 732 16.25 25.59 13.19
N HIS A 733 14.92 25.43 13.22
CA HIS A 733 13.99 26.29 12.47
C HIS A 733 13.01 27.08 13.35
N GLY A 734 13.09 26.96 14.68
CA GLY A 734 12.24 27.69 15.63
C GLY A 734 12.65 29.15 15.89
N LYS A 735 13.72 29.64 15.24
CA LYS A 735 14.15 31.04 15.27
C LYS A 735 14.29 31.56 13.83
N GLY A 736 13.29 32.31 13.38
CA GLY A 736 13.17 32.80 12.01
C GLY A 736 11.81 33.45 11.79
N GLY A 737 11.62 34.61 12.42
CA GLY A 737 10.32 35.31 12.48
C GLY A 737 10.22 36.26 13.68
N ASN A 738 11.05 37.30 13.65
CA ASN A 738 10.56 38.64 14.02
C ASN A 738 10.01 39.27 12.73
#